data_AF-A0A2E3NNL9-F1
#
_entry.id   AF-A0A2E3NNL9-F1
#
_cell.length_a   1.000
_cell.length_b   1.000
_cell.length_c   1.000
_cell.angle_alpha   90.00
_cell.angle_beta   90.00
_cell.angle_gamma   90.00
#
_symmetry.space_group_name_H-M   'P 1'
#
loop_
_entity.id
_entity.type
_entity.pdbx_description
1 polymer ?
#
loop_
_entity_poly.entity_id
_entity_poly.type
_entity_poly.pdbx_seq_one_letter_code
_entity_poly.pdbx_strand_id
1 'polypeptide(L)'
;MTTRLLAAIALATAGSVVQAANITIVPTDPAGEGFNDPTAFTPVGGNNATTLGEARLNVFRAAAEQWGSILESDVEIIVEANFAPFPDEDCESNSGTLGAAGPNGFFRDFANAPAADTFYPVALANALAGNDLDPGLADISAQFNGAVDTDPNCLSGTQFYYGFDHNTGGGLIDFYNVVMHEFGHGLGFFSGIDDGGTNLADPRFLAFDRLVFDNSQNRYWDEMTEAQRGNSIINDRNVGFDGLQSISGATAQGLATGNGADGAGRPLLFTPDPFDVGSSGSHWDTQASPSLLMEPFATSGVASNSGVDMTSCLFDDIGWTLSAGIGCPDNHAVDTPPEIGMISDQVVQAGQSTGPVNFSVTDNSRATPDSMLVLSAASDNPALVPDQNVVFGGSAGSRTVNVTPQGADAGRANVTVVVSDGIFTARTVFEVEVVAAGGNRPPVAQPDGFGVLSTATLNENVLADNGSGADSDADGDPLSVIALDGEAGDVGMALTTPGGATLQVDANGALSYTPGGEIANLGPSQQQTESFQYTLGDGQGGTDVTAITIIVTGDPGTDLHGNRRQTATGITLTSAASTTPGTINTSGDLDYFEFFLSERSDIRLETTGDTDTYGTLLDSSGVLITENDDIQLGVQRNFRIETTLNRGTYFLEIRGFDQSVTGDYVLQAQATPNATGGGGGDDSGGGGGSGAWTLALLPLIFGVRRRRR
;
A
#
# COMPACT_ATOMS: atom_id res chain seq x y z
N MET A 1 -34.14 -58.12 46.70
CA MET A 1 -33.45 -57.26 47.69
C MET A 1 -32.19 -56.73 47.02
N THR A 2 -32.27 -55.48 46.56
CA THR A 2 -31.22 -54.73 45.89
C THR A 2 -30.33 -54.07 46.94
N THR A 3 -29.05 -54.45 46.98
CA THR A 3 -28.08 -53.87 47.91
C THR A 3 -27.42 -52.68 47.22
N ARG A 4 -27.66 -51.49 47.78
CA ARG A 4 -27.05 -50.20 47.38
C ARG A 4 -25.61 -50.14 47.86
N LEU A 5 -24.68 -49.73 46.99
CA LEU A 5 -23.37 -49.20 47.39
C LEU A 5 -23.33 -47.71 47.05
N LEU A 6 -22.94 -46.90 48.02
CA LEU A 6 -22.80 -45.45 47.93
C LEU A 6 -21.73 -45.06 46.89
N ALA A 7 -22.07 -44.13 45.99
CA ALA A 7 -21.09 -43.33 45.26
C ALA A 7 -20.98 -41.97 45.95
N ALA A 8 -19.79 -41.65 46.44
CA ALA A 8 -19.45 -40.30 46.88
C ALA A 8 -19.25 -39.43 45.64
N ILE A 9 -20.05 -38.38 45.51
CA ILE A 9 -19.88 -37.34 44.49
C ILE A 9 -18.82 -36.38 45.03
N ALA A 10 -17.62 -36.44 44.47
CA ALA A 10 -16.67 -35.33 44.54
C ALA A 10 -17.16 -34.27 43.56
N LEU A 11 -17.73 -33.18 44.09
CA LEU A 11 -18.06 -31.99 43.33
C LEU A 11 -16.71 -31.29 43.04
N ALA A 12 -16.11 -31.56 41.89
CA ALA A 12 -15.03 -30.74 41.37
C ALA A 12 -15.65 -29.42 40.91
N THR A 13 -15.51 -28.37 41.70
CA THR A 13 -15.67 -27.00 41.22
C THR A 13 -14.54 -26.76 40.22
N ALA A 14 -14.87 -26.78 38.93
CA ALA A 14 -14.02 -26.17 37.92
C ALA A 14 -14.00 -24.68 38.23
N GLY A 15 -12.93 -24.20 38.89
CA GLY A 15 -12.59 -22.79 38.80
C GLY A 15 -12.16 -22.53 37.37
N SER A 16 -12.79 -21.55 36.71
CA SER A 16 -12.24 -20.95 35.50
C SER A 16 -10.82 -20.50 35.83
N VAL A 17 -9.84 -21.01 35.07
CA VAL A 17 -8.48 -20.47 35.11
C VAL A 17 -8.55 -19.27 34.21
N VAL A 18 -8.51 -18.07 34.78
CA VAL A 18 -8.52 -16.83 34.00
C VAL A 18 -7.24 -16.81 33.16
N GLN A 19 -7.38 -16.53 31.86
CA GLN A 19 -6.29 -16.53 30.88
C GLN A 19 -5.90 -15.10 30.50
N ALA A 20 -4.65 -14.92 30.05
CA ALA A 20 -4.22 -13.73 29.33
C ALA A 20 -5.24 -13.34 28.25
N ALA A 21 -5.53 -12.04 28.15
CA ALA A 21 -6.54 -11.50 27.26
C ALA A 21 -6.16 -11.75 25.79
N ASN A 22 -7.14 -12.12 24.97
CA ASN A 22 -6.98 -12.21 23.53
C ASN A 22 -7.52 -10.93 22.89
N ILE A 23 -6.66 -10.18 22.20
CA ILE A 23 -7.02 -8.94 21.50
C ILE A 23 -6.99 -9.22 19.99
N THR A 24 -8.14 -9.15 19.34
CA THR A 24 -8.30 -9.40 17.91
C THR A 24 -8.49 -8.11 17.14
N ILE A 25 -7.65 -7.92 16.12
CA ILE A 25 -7.67 -6.73 15.26
C ILE A 25 -8.54 -7.00 14.04
N VAL A 26 -9.47 -6.09 13.78
CA VAL A 26 -10.36 -6.06 12.62
C VAL A 26 -10.01 -4.82 11.79
N PRO A 27 -9.15 -4.96 10.76
CA PRO A 27 -8.88 -3.87 9.83
C PRO A 27 -10.15 -3.45 9.10
N THR A 28 -10.42 -2.15 9.05
CA THR A 28 -11.60 -1.57 8.37
C THR A 28 -11.24 -0.73 7.13
N ASP A 29 -9.95 -0.64 6.79
CA ASP A 29 -9.48 0.05 5.58
C ASP A 29 -10.03 -0.59 4.29
N PRO A 30 -10.31 0.21 3.24
CA PRO A 30 -10.57 -0.31 1.90
C PRO A 30 -9.36 -1.07 1.32
N ALA A 31 -9.60 -1.81 0.23
CA ALA A 31 -8.51 -2.44 -0.52
C ALA A 31 -7.60 -1.37 -1.13
N GLY A 32 -6.28 -1.53 -0.98
CA GLY A 32 -5.29 -0.58 -1.51
C GLY A 32 -4.88 0.53 -0.53
N GLU A 33 -5.49 0.60 0.65
CA GLU A 33 -5.28 1.67 1.64
C GLU A 33 -4.92 1.11 3.01
N GLY A 34 -4.23 1.93 3.83
CA GLY A 34 -3.95 1.64 5.23
C GLY A 34 -3.32 0.27 5.50
N PHE A 35 -4.00 -0.60 6.25
CA PHE A 35 -3.55 -1.98 6.51
C PHE A 35 -3.59 -2.90 5.28
N ASN A 36 -4.30 -2.50 4.22
CA ASN A 36 -4.42 -3.23 2.95
C ASN A 36 -3.60 -2.59 1.82
N ASP A 37 -2.66 -1.70 2.15
CA ASP A 37 -1.78 -1.02 1.20
C ASP A 37 -0.74 -1.99 0.60
N PRO A 38 -0.75 -2.23 -0.73
CA PRO A 38 0.14 -3.18 -1.39
C PRO A 38 1.52 -2.59 -1.74
N THR A 39 1.80 -1.33 -1.37
CA THR A 39 3.08 -0.67 -1.66
C THR A 39 4.24 -1.50 -1.12
N ALA A 40 5.22 -1.80 -1.97
CA ALA A 40 6.36 -2.62 -1.59
C ALA A 40 7.11 -2.01 -0.39
N PHE A 41 7.37 -2.83 0.62
CA PHE A 41 8.04 -2.44 1.85
C PHE A 41 9.36 -3.18 2.01
N THR A 42 10.37 -2.48 2.50
CA THR A 42 11.67 -3.09 2.83
C THR A 42 11.67 -3.46 4.31
N PRO A 43 11.88 -4.73 4.68
CA PRO A 43 11.96 -5.15 6.07
C PRO A 43 12.89 -4.29 6.92
N VAL A 44 12.45 -3.96 8.14
CA VAL A 44 13.17 -3.06 9.05
C VAL A 44 12.96 -3.48 10.50
N GLY A 45 14.03 -3.45 11.30
CA GLY A 45 13.98 -3.70 12.74
C GLY A 45 13.23 -4.98 13.16
N GLY A 46 13.33 -6.07 12.39
CA GLY A 46 12.63 -7.34 12.65
C GLY A 46 11.21 -7.45 12.09
N ASN A 47 10.66 -6.39 11.51
CA ASN A 47 9.41 -6.46 10.77
C ASN A 47 9.67 -6.94 9.33
N ASN A 48 9.38 -8.21 9.06
CA ASN A 48 9.63 -8.88 7.77
C ASN A 48 8.52 -8.70 6.72
N ALA A 49 7.64 -7.73 6.90
CA ALA A 49 6.59 -7.41 5.95
C ALA A 49 7.13 -7.11 4.54
N THR A 50 6.34 -7.47 3.54
CA THR A 50 6.65 -7.22 2.11
C THR A 50 5.86 -6.06 1.53
N THR A 51 4.76 -5.68 2.18
CA THR A 51 3.97 -4.49 1.85
C THR A 51 3.85 -3.54 3.04
N LEU A 52 3.55 -2.27 2.77
CA LEU A 52 3.40 -1.24 3.79
C LEU A 52 2.19 -1.52 4.70
N GLY A 53 1.08 -2.00 4.13
CA GLY A 53 -0.09 -2.38 4.90
C GLY A 53 0.19 -3.55 5.85
N GLU A 54 0.97 -4.55 5.39
CA GLU A 54 1.42 -5.65 6.23
C GLU A 54 2.35 -5.16 7.35
N ALA A 55 3.26 -4.23 7.06
CA ALA A 55 4.18 -3.66 8.05
C ALA A 55 3.41 -2.97 9.18
N ARG A 56 2.43 -2.13 8.85
CA ARG A 56 1.53 -1.46 9.80
C ARG A 56 0.76 -2.47 10.66
N LEU A 57 0.17 -3.48 10.02
CA LEU A 57 -0.67 -4.48 10.71
C LEU A 57 0.16 -5.39 11.65
N ASN A 58 1.41 -5.67 11.29
CA ASN A 58 2.33 -6.42 12.14
C ASN A 58 2.65 -5.66 13.44
N VAL A 59 2.88 -4.35 13.37
CA VAL A 59 3.06 -3.52 14.58
C VAL A 59 1.80 -3.53 15.44
N PHE A 60 0.63 -3.43 14.81
CA PHE A 60 -0.64 -3.47 15.51
C PHE A 60 -0.87 -4.75 16.31
N ARG A 61 -0.58 -5.89 15.67
CA ARG A 61 -0.68 -7.22 16.30
C ARG A 61 0.31 -7.39 17.44
N ALA A 62 1.55 -6.93 17.26
CA ALA A 62 2.54 -6.99 18.33
C ALA A 62 2.07 -6.18 19.55
N ALA A 63 1.59 -4.95 19.35
CA ALA A 63 1.06 -4.15 20.46
C ALA A 63 -0.17 -4.82 21.13
N ALA A 64 -1.02 -5.49 20.36
CA ALA A 64 -2.17 -6.23 20.86
C ALA A 64 -1.75 -7.47 21.67
N GLU A 65 -0.75 -8.22 21.22
CA GLU A 65 -0.15 -9.35 21.93
C GLU A 65 0.51 -8.89 23.24
N GLN A 66 1.19 -7.74 23.22
CA GLN A 66 1.79 -7.15 24.41
C GLN A 66 0.73 -6.78 25.45
N TRP A 67 -0.32 -6.07 25.08
CA TRP A 67 -1.44 -5.76 25.99
C TRP A 67 -2.18 -7.02 26.45
N GLY A 68 -2.39 -7.98 25.55
CA GLY A 68 -2.99 -9.28 25.87
C GLY A 68 -2.20 -10.07 26.90
N SER A 69 -0.87 -9.96 26.89
CA SER A 69 -0.01 -10.59 27.91
C SER A 69 -0.09 -9.91 29.28
N ILE A 70 -0.46 -8.62 29.33
CA ILE A 70 -0.52 -7.81 30.55
C ILE A 70 -1.85 -8.01 31.29
N LEU A 71 -2.95 -8.16 30.54
CA LEU A 71 -4.31 -8.18 31.09
C LEU A 71 -4.92 -9.57 31.08
N GLU A 72 -5.78 -9.84 32.05
CA GLU A 72 -6.58 -11.06 32.12
C GLU A 72 -8.01 -10.81 31.62
N SER A 73 -8.49 -11.65 30.69
CA SER A 73 -9.88 -11.64 30.23
C SER A 73 -10.28 -12.98 29.60
N ASP A 74 -11.40 -13.54 30.07
CA ASP A 74 -12.03 -14.72 29.46
C ASP A 74 -12.89 -14.36 28.22
N VAL A 75 -13.04 -13.06 27.94
CA VAL A 75 -13.78 -12.53 26.79
C VAL A 75 -12.80 -11.88 25.82
N GLU A 76 -12.91 -12.22 24.53
CA GLU A 76 -12.11 -11.63 23.46
C GLU A 76 -12.36 -10.12 23.39
N ILE A 77 -11.30 -9.34 23.23
CA ILE A 77 -11.36 -7.89 23.01
C ILE A 77 -11.22 -7.65 21.51
N ILE A 78 -12.25 -7.08 20.88
CA ILE A 78 -12.30 -6.81 19.45
C ILE A 78 -11.96 -5.34 19.19
N VAL A 79 -10.98 -5.10 18.33
CA VAL A 79 -10.52 -3.75 17.96
C VAL A 79 -10.80 -3.52 16.49
N GLU A 80 -11.69 -2.58 16.18
CA GLU A 80 -11.80 -2.04 14.82
C GLU A 80 -10.72 -1.00 14.60
N ALA A 81 -9.85 -1.21 13.62
CA ALA A 81 -8.72 -0.34 13.35
C ALA A 81 -8.69 0.10 11.89
N ASN A 82 -8.28 1.34 11.63
CA ASN A 82 -7.95 1.82 10.28
C ASN A 82 -6.74 2.77 10.30
N PHE A 83 -6.17 3.00 9.13
CA PHE A 83 -5.02 3.88 8.95
C PHE A 83 -5.33 5.04 7.99
N ALA A 84 -6.61 5.42 7.90
CA ALA A 84 -7.02 6.52 7.06
C ALA A 84 -6.49 7.85 7.63
N PRO A 85 -5.99 8.77 6.78
CA PRO A 85 -5.63 10.12 7.19
C PRO A 85 -6.75 10.81 8.00
N PHE A 86 -6.37 11.56 9.02
CA PHE A 86 -7.29 12.54 9.61
C PHE A 86 -7.48 13.72 8.63
N PRO A 87 -8.57 14.50 8.75
CA PRO A 87 -8.75 15.72 7.99
C PRO A 87 -7.50 16.62 7.99
N ASP A 88 -7.23 17.32 6.88
CA ASP A 88 -6.00 18.13 6.68
C ASP A 88 -5.74 19.21 7.77
N GLU A 89 -6.74 19.55 8.59
CA GLU A 89 -6.58 20.45 9.74
C GLU A 89 -5.89 19.80 10.96
N ASP A 90 -5.75 18.47 10.95
CA ASP A 90 -5.18 17.67 12.04
C ASP A 90 -3.73 17.24 11.78
N CYS A 91 -3.13 17.65 10.66
CA CYS A 91 -1.70 17.51 10.44
C CYS A 91 -1.07 18.68 9.69
N GLU A 92 -0.27 19.46 10.42
CA GLU A 92 0.40 20.65 9.95
C GLU A 92 1.92 20.46 9.79
N SER A 93 2.54 21.55 9.33
CA SER A 93 3.88 22.10 9.56
C SER A 93 4.51 22.05 10.94
N ASN A 94 3.64 22.03 11.93
CA ASN A 94 3.84 22.21 13.36
C ASN A 94 3.41 21.18 14.39
N SER A 95 2.50 20.33 13.96
CA SER A 95 1.63 19.58 14.85
C SER A 95 0.96 18.49 14.03
N GLY A 96 0.61 17.38 14.64
CA GLY A 96 -0.14 16.35 13.98
C GLY A 96 -0.66 15.30 14.94
N THR A 97 -1.92 14.92 14.79
CA THR A 97 -2.48 13.73 15.45
C THR A 97 -1.83 12.49 14.86
N LEU A 98 -1.25 11.63 15.69
CA LEU A 98 -0.64 10.37 15.24
C LEU A 98 -1.64 9.23 15.20
N GLY A 99 -2.51 9.19 16.20
CA GLY A 99 -3.57 8.21 16.36
C GLY A 99 -4.67 8.73 17.25
N ALA A 100 -5.78 8.00 17.26
CA ALA A 100 -6.86 8.17 18.20
C ALA A 100 -7.55 6.82 18.40
N ALA A 101 -7.69 6.39 19.65
CA ALA A 101 -8.50 5.24 20.01
C ALA A 101 -9.33 5.48 21.27
N GLY A 102 -10.40 4.70 21.39
CA GLY A 102 -11.26 4.76 22.54
C GLY A 102 -12.24 3.59 22.59
N PRO A 103 -12.86 3.36 23.76
CA PRO A 103 -13.89 2.34 23.92
C PRO A 103 -15.14 2.72 23.11
N ASN A 104 -15.73 1.74 22.41
CA ASN A 104 -16.94 1.93 21.62
C ASN A 104 -18.22 1.96 22.45
N GLY A 105 -18.13 1.62 23.74
CA GLY A 105 -19.28 1.55 24.63
C GLY A 105 -18.89 1.62 26.10
N PHE A 106 -19.90 1.92 26.92
CA PHE A 106 -19.78 1.99 28.38
C PHE A 106 -20.92 1.25 29.04
N PHE A 107 -20.59 0.42 30.02
CA PHE A 107 -21.56 -0.35 30.78
C PHE A 107 -21.47 -0.02 32.26
N ARG A 108 -22.60 -0.11 32.93
CA ARG A 108 -22.73 0.08 34.38
C ARG A 108 -23.72 -0.92 34.94
N ASP A 109 -23.63 -1.17 36.25
CA ASP A 109 -24.58 -2.00 37.00
C ASP A 109 -24.81 -3.40 36.39
N PHE A 110 -23.80 -3.93 35.68
CA PHE A 110 -23.80 -5.29 35.15
C PHE A 110 -23.41 -6.30 36.25
N ALA A 111 -23.59 -7.59 35.97
CA ALA A 111 -23.20 -8.63 36.92
C ALA A 111 -21.69 -8.57 37.20
N ASN A 112 -21.29 -8.60 38.47
CA ASN A 112 -19.89 -8.47 38.93
C ASN A 112 -19.26 -7.07 38.75
N ALA A 113 -20.03 -6.03 38.40
CA ALA A 113 -19.52 -4.66 38.40
C ALA A 113 -18.93 -4.30 39.78
N PRO A 114 -17.66 -3.82 39.87
CA PRO A 114 -16.99 -3.54 41.14
C PRO A 114 -17.70 -2.46 41.98
N ALA A 115 -18.30 -1.47 41.33
CA ALA A 115 -19.02 -0.39 41.99
C ALA A 115 -20.34 -0.06 41.28
N ALA A 116 -21.40 0.13 42.07
CA ALA A 116 -22.69 0.59 41.57
C ALA A 116 -22.61 2.03 41.03
N ASP A 117 -23.51 2.36 40.10
CA ASP A 117 -23.58 3.69 39.46
C ASP A 117 -22.23 4.14 38.86
N THR A 118 -21.41 3.19 38.37
CA THR A 118 -20.09 3.45 37.77
C THR A 118 -20.05 2.92 36.35
N PHE A 119 -19.55 3.73 35.43
CA PHE A 119 -19.31 3.28 34.06
C PHE A 119 -17.92 2.67 33.89
N TYR A 120 -17.88 1.59 33.12
CA TYR A 120 -16.66 0.89 32.71
C TYR A 120 -16.63 0.84 31.17
N PRO A 121 -15.46 1.03 30.54
CA PRO A 121 -15.31 0.82 29.11
C PRO A 121 -15.65 -0.63 28.76
N VAL A 122 -16.22 -0.84 27.58
CA VAL A 122 -16.78 -2.13 27.15
C VAL A 122 -15.82 -3.31 27.30
N ALA A 123 -14.54 -3.17 26.92
CA ALA A 123 -13.54 -4.24 27.11
C ALA A 123 -13.41 -4.66 28.58
N LEU A 124 -13.26 -3.69 29.49
CA LEU A 124 -13.16 -3.94 30.93
C LEU A 124 -14.47 -4.48 31.50
N ALA A 125 -15.61 -3.96 31.05
CA ALA A 125 -16.92 -4.42 31.49
C ALA A 125 -17.17 -5.89 31.10
N ASN A 126 -16.78 -6.27 29.88
CA ASN A 126 -16.86 -7.64 29.36
C ASN A 126 -15.96 -8.58 30.18
N ALA A 127 -14.71 -8.19 30.44
CA ALA A 127 -13.78 -8.94 31.27
C ALA A 127 -14.32 -9.16 32.70
N LEU A 128 -14.83 -8.10 33.34
CA LEU A 128 -15.42 -8.16 34.69
C LEU A 128 -16.71 -9.00 34.73
N ALA A 129 -17.55 -8.92 33.69
CA ALA A 129 -18.78 -9.69 33.60
C ALA A 129 -18.50 -11.19 33.37
N GLY A 130 -17.39 -11.52 32.70
CA GLY A 130 -17.07 -12.87 32.23
C GLY A 130 -17.90 -13.31 31.01
N ASN A 131 -18.56 -12.36 30.35
CA ASN A 131 -19.28 -12.56 29.10
C ASN A 131 -19.35 -11.24 28.31
N ASP A 132 -19.47 -11.36 26.99
CA ASP A 132 -19.74 -10.23 26.12
C ASP A 132 -21.13 -9.62 26.39
N LEU A 133 -21.15 -8.34 26.73
CA LEU A 133 -22.34 -7.57 27.08
C LEU A 133 -23.08 -7.01 25.85
N ASP A 134 -22.42 -6.91 24.69
CA ASP A 134 -23.02 -6.50 23.41
C ASP A 134 -22.30 -7.13 22.20
N PRO A 135 -22.65 -8.38 21.80
CA PRO A 135 -21.96 -9.15 20.77
C PRO A 135 -21.95 -8.59 19.34
N GLY A 136 -22.56 -7.43 19.10
CA GLY A 136 -22.51 -6.71 17.83
C GLY A 136 -21.60 -5.49 17.85
N LEU A 137 -20.97 -5.19 18.97
CA LEU A 137 -20.14 -4.00 19.19
C LEU A 137 -18.69 -4.43 19.38
N ALA A 138 -17.79 -4.02 18.50
CA ALA A 138 -16.36 -4.13 18.78
C ALA A 138 -16.02 -3.32 20.03
N ASP A 139 -15.09 -3.78 20.87
CA ASP A 139 -14.79 -3.11 22.13
C ASP A 139 -14.09 -1.75 21.95
N ILE A 140 -13.17 -1.67 20.99
CA ILE A 140 -12.31 -0.50 20.75
C ILE A 140 -12.42 -0.07 19.29
N SER A 141 -12.48 1.23 19.04
CA SER A 141 -12.23 1.83 17.73
C SER A 141 -10.90 2.57 17.78
N ALA A 142 -10.08 2.38 16.75
CA ALA A 142 -8.77 3.00 16.62
C ALA A 142 -8.53 3.50 15.19
N GLN A 143 -7.99 4.71 15.06
CA GLN A 143 -7.59 5.32 13.79
C GLN A 143 -6.18 5.88 13.90
N PHE A 144 -5.34 5.64 12.90
CA PHE A 144 -3.98 6.16 12.84
C PHE A 144 -3.77 6.99 11.58
N ASN A 145 -3.00 8.06 11.72
CA ASN A 145 -2.94 9.07 10.69
C ASN A 145 -2.03 8.67 9.53
N GLY A 146 -2.63 8.12 8.47
CA GLY A 146 -1.94 7.81 7.23
C GLY A 146 -1.17 8.98 6.60
N ALA A 147 -1.60 10.23 6.87
CA ALA A 147 -0.92 11.42 6.34
C ALA A 147 0.52 11.55 6.81
N VAL A 148 0.88 10.98 7.97
CA VAL A 148 2.26 11.00 8.48
C VAL A 148 3.22 10.32 7.49
N ASP A 149 2.79 9.25 6.82
CA ASP A 149 3.65 8.61 5.81
C ASP A 149 3.62 9.29 4.44
N THR A 150 2.48 9.89 4.08
CA THR A 150 2.16 10.25 2.70
C THR A 150 2.16 11.74 2.40
N ASP A 151 1.87 12.61 3.37
CA ASP A 151 1.82 14.06 3.17
C ASP A 151 3.15 14.72 3.56
N PRO A 152 3.90 15.32 2.62
CA PRO A 152 5.16 15.99 2.93
C PRO A 152 5.02 17.23 3.82
N ASN A 153 3.81 17.77 4.00
CA ASN A 153 3.55 18.90 4.90
C ASN A 153 3.24 18.44 6.32
N CYS A 154 2.70 17.23 6.47
CA CYS A 154 2.41 16.62 7.77
C CYS A 154 3.73 16.33 8.48
N LEU A 155 3.88 16.88 9.69
CA LEU A 155 5.09 16.64 10.51
C LEU A 155 6.42 16.99 9.80
N SER A 156 6.39 17.94 8.85
CA SER A 156 7.52 18.32 7.95
C SER A 156 8.11 17.12 7.23
N GLY A 157 7.25 16.18 6.83
CA GLY A 157 7.64 14.95 6.16
C GLY A 157 8.33 13.93 7.06
N THR A 158 8.13 14.02 8.38
CA THR A 158 8.46 12.93 9.30
C THR A 158 7.57 11.73 9.01
N GLN A 159 8.08 10.51 9.18
CA GLN A 159 7.33 9.27 8.91
C GLN A 159 7.31 8.34 10.12
N PHE A 160 6.43 7.35 10.08
CA PHE A 160 6.41 6.27 11.07
C PHE A 160 7.58 5.28 10.86
N TYR A 161 8.09 4.78 11.97
CA TYR A 161 9.01 3.67 12.04
C TYR A 161 8.26 2.39 12.43
N TYR A 162 8.39 1.35 11.60
CA TYR A 162 7.64 0.09 11.73
C TYR A 162 8.48 -1.09 12.25
N GLY A 163 9.71 -0.84 12.69
CA GLY A 163 10.58 -1.88 13.24
C GLY A 163 10.35 -2.10 14.74
N PHE A 164 10.49 -3.34 15.19
CA PHE A 164 10.34 -3.75 16.59
C PHE A 164 11.60 -3.49 17.43
N ASP A 165 12.72 -3.11 16.82
CA ASP A 165 13.95 -2.76 17.53
C ASP A 165 13.95 -1.31 18.09
N HIS A 166 12.85 -0.56 17.88
CA HIS A 166 12.66 0.83 18.31
C HIS A 166 13.75 1.80 17.83
N ASN A 167 14.54 1.42 16.81
CA ASN A 167 15.68 2.19 16.33
C ASN A 167 15.25 3.19 15.26
N THR A 168 14.58 4.26 15.68
CA THR A 168 14.02 5.29 14.78
C THR A 168 15.06 6.15 14.04
N GLY A 169 16.36 5.95 14.30
CA GLY A 169 17.43 6.77 13.72
C GLY A 169 17.38 8.25 14.13
N GLY A 170 16.57 8.62 15.13
CA GLY A 170 16.41 9.97 15.65
C GLY A 170 15.56 10.92 14.80
N GLY A 171 14.94 10.42 13.71
CA GLY A 171 14.14 11.23 12.78
C GLY A 171 12.79 10.65 12.41
N LEU A 172 12.48 9.42 12.84
CA LEU A 172 11.18 8.77 12.63
C LEU A 172 10.40 8.66 13.93
N ILE A 173 9.08 8.51 13.83
CA ILE A 173 8.18 8.32 14.96
C ILE A 173 7.99 6.82 15.19
N ASP A 174 8.27 6.33 16.39
CA ASP A 174 8.08 4.92 16.72
C ASP A 174 6.58 4.57 16.73
N PHE A 175 6.12 3.87 15.69
CA PHE A 175 4.71 3.55 15.55
C PHE A 175 4.22 2.57 16.62
N TYR A 176 5.08 1.67 17.11
CA TYR A 176 4.70 0.71 18.15
C TYR A 176 4.25 1.44 19.41
N ASN A 177 4.97 2.48 19.83
CA ASN A 177 4.60 3.27 21.01
C ASN A 177 3.28 4.00 20.82
N VAL A 178 3.03 4.52 19.62
CA VAL A 178 1.74 5.17 19.29
C VAL A 178 0.62 4.15 19.44
N VAL A 179 0.75 2.94 18.91
CA VAL A 179 -0.29 1.91 19.07
C VAL A 179 -0.46 1.48 20.52
N MET A 180 0.63 1.27 21.26
CA MET A 180 0.58 0.94 22.69
C MET A 180 -0.16 1.99 23.51
N HIS A 181 0.09 3.27 23.21
CA HIS A 181 -0.57 4.42 23.81
C HIS A 181 -2.07 4.44 23.49
N GLU A 182 -2.44 4.34 22.21
CA GLU A 182 -3.84 4.34 21.79
C GLU A 182 -4.63 3.15 22.37
N PHE A 183 -4.02 1.98 22.48
CA PHE A 183 -4.64 0.86 23.21
C PHE A 183 -4.90 1.21 24.68
N GLY A 184 -4.02 1.96 25.33
CA GLY A 184 -4.24 2.47 26.68
C GLY A 184 -5.57 3.22 26.80
N HIS A 185 -5.86 4.13 25.86
CA HIS A 185 -7.14 4.84 25.82
C HIS A 185 -8.32 3.90 25.60
N GLY A 186 -8.23 3.00 24.61
CA GLY A 186 -9.27 2.02 24.31
C GLY A 186 -9.62 1.11 25.49
N LEU A 187 -8.61 0.74 26.29
CA LEU A 187 -8.74 -0.14 27.45
C LEU A 187 -9.21 0.57 28.73
N GLY A 188 -9.19 1.90 28.77
CA GLY A 188 -9.80 2.67 29.86
C GLY A 188 -8.97 3.80 30.47
N PHE A 189 -7.80 4.12 29.92
CA PHE A 189 -7.06 5.32 30.29
C PHE A 189 -7.69 6.55 29.63
N PHE A 190 -8.81 7.05 30.14
CA PHE A 190 -9.35 8.32 29.64
C PHE A 190 -10.34 8.94 30.63
N SER A 191 -10.46 10.25 30.57
CA SER A 191 -11.45 11.03 31.30
C SER A 191 -12.72 11.26 30.47
N GLY A 192 -13.88 11.15 31.10
CA GLY A 192 -15.19 11.43 30.49
C GLY A 192 -15.63 12.89 30.64
N ILE A 193 -14.75 13.79 31.09
CA ILE A 193 -15.03 15.18 31.43
C ILE A 193 -14.69 16.12 30.26
N ASP A 194 -15.64 16.98 29.86
CA ASP A 194 -15.44 18.02 28.84
C ASP A 194 -14.84 19.33 29.39
N ASP A 195 -14.61 20.30 28.50
CA ASP A 195 -14.04 21.63 28.82
C ASP A 195 -14.92 22.46 29.79
N GLY A 196 -16.21 22.15 29.88
CA GLY A 196 -17.16 22.74 30.83
C GLY A 196 -17.20 22.03 32.19
N GLY A 197 -16.58 20.85 32.33
CA GLY A 197 -16.67 19.99 33.49
C GLY A 197 -17.89 19.06 33.48
N THR A 198 -18.61 18.98 32.37
CA THR A 198 -19.68 18.01 32.17
C THR A 198 -19.06 16.64 31.99
N ASN A 199 -19.56 15.66 32.72
CA ASN A 199 -19.25 14.27 32.44
C ASN A 199 -20.00 13.78 31.19
N LEU A 200 -19.93 12.48 30.91
CA LEU A 200 -20.76 11.82 29.89
C LEU A 200 -22.23 12.28 30.00
N ALA A 201 -23.05 12.07 28.97
CA ALA A 201 -24.46 12.52 28.90
C ALA A 201 -25.42 11.96 29.99
N ASP A 202 -24.85 11.40 31.06
CA ASP A 202 -25.43 10.83 32.26
C ASP A 202 -24.63 11.35 33.48
N PRO A 203 -25.26 11.77 34.60
CA PRO A 203 -24.56 12.34 35.76
C PRO A 203 -23.62 11.39 36.53
N ARG A 204 -23.48 10.12 36.12
CA ARG A 204 -22.51 9.17 36.71
C ARG A 204 -21.13 9.28 36.06
N PHE A 205 -20.13 8.73 36.73
CA PHE A 205 -18.72 8.84 36.37
C PHE A 205 -18.16 7.52 35.89
N LEU A 206 -17.09 7.60 35.10
CA LEU A 206 -16.24 6.45 34.79
C LEU A 206 -15.48 6.00 36.03
N ALA A 207 -15.10 4.73 36.10
CA ALA A 207 -14.21 4.23 37.14
C ALA A 207 -12.92 5.08 37.25
N PHE A 208 -12.38 5.52 36.11
CA PHE A 208 -11.26 6.45 36.01
C PHE A 208 -11.53 7.79 36.73
N ASP A 209 -12.59 8.51 36.35
CA ASP A 209 -12.88 9.86 36.86
C ASP A 209 -13.07 9.90 38.38
N ARG A 210 -13.59 8.81 38.98
CA ARG A 210 -13.82 8.71 40.44
C ARG A 210 -12.52 8.68 41.24
N LEU A 211 -11.41 8.36 40.60
CA LEU A 211 -10.08 8.32 41.22
C LEU A 211 -9.32 9.63 41.02
N VAL A 212 -9.90 10.64 40.36
CA VAL A 212 -9.20 11.90 40.11
C VAL A 212 -9.45 12.90 41.24
N PHE A 213 -8.37 13.47 41.77
CA PHE A 213 -8.39 14.40 42.90
C PHE A 213 -7.72 15.73 42.54
N ASP A 214 -8.38 16.85 42.84
CA ASP A 214 -7.81 18.20 42.70
C ASP A 214 -7.29 18.69 44.05
N ASN A 215 -5.99 18.95 44.14
CA ASN A 215 -5.32 19.43 45.35
C ASN A 215 -5.71 20.86 45.76
N SER A 216 -6.07 21.72 44.81
CA SER A 216 -6.49 23.09 45.08
C SER A 216 -7.91 23.16 45.65
N GLN A 217 -8.78 22.25 45.23
CA GLN A 217 -10.17 22.16 45.69
C GLN A 217 -10.35 21.14 46.83
N ASN A 218 -9.36 20.26 47.03
CA ASN A 218 -9.31 19.20 48.03
C ASN A 218 -10.53 18.28 47.98
N ARG A 219 -10.87 17.80 46.78
CA ARG A 219 -12.03 16.94 46.49
C ARG A 219 -11.80 16.06 45.27
N TYR A 220 -12.53 14.96 45.21
CA TYR A 220 -12.62 14.13 44.02
C TYR A 220 -13.55 14.76 42.97
N TRP A 221 -13.34 14.45 41.70
CA TRP A 221 -14.19 14.94 40.61
C TRP A 221 -15.66 14.52 40.74
N ASP A 222 -15.96 13.35 41.31
CA ASP A 222 -17.33 12.88 41.54
C ASP A 222 -18.02 13.55 42.75
N GLU A 223 -17.29 14.36 43.52
CA GLU A 223 -17.82 15.21 44.61
C GLU A 223 -18.00 16.68 44.20
N MET A 224 -17.54 17.05 43.00
CA MET A 224 -17.55 18.41 42.49
C MET A 224 -18.86 18.77 41.77
N THR A 225 -19.18 20.07 41.74
CA THR A 225 -20.13 20.58 40.74
C THR A 225 -19.49 20.61 39.36
N GLU A 226 -20.31 20.69 38.31
CA GLU A 226 -19.84 20.85 36.92
C GLU A 226 -18.85 22.01 36.77
N ALA A 227 -19.21 23.20 37.27
CA ALA A 227 -18.32 24.36 37.23
C ALA A 227 -17.00 24.17 38.02
N GLN A 228 -17.01 23.36 39.08
CA GLN A 228 -15.78 23.04 39.81
C GLN A 228 -14.88 22.11 39.02
N ARG A 229 -15.45 21.11 38.31
CA ARG A 229 -14.69 20.26 37.39
C ARG A 229 -14.16 21.06 36.19
N GLY A 230 -14.94 21.98 35.64
CA GLY A 230 -14.48 22.85 34.55
C GLY A 230 -13.26 23.71 34.95
N ASN A 231 -13.15 24.10 36.22
CA ASN A 231 -11.92 24.72 36.72
C ASN A 231 -10.80 23.72 36.97
N SER A 232 -11.13 22.49 37.39
CA SER A 232 -10.15 21.45 37.70
C SER A 232 -9.49 20.88 36.44
N ILE A 233 -10.23 20.70 35.34
CA ILE A 233 -9.74 20.06 34.11
C ILE A 233 -8.66 20.89 33.39
N ILE A 234 -8.51 22.16 33.78
CA ILE A 234 -7.46 23.09 33.32
C ILE A 234 -6.51 23.52 34.45
N ASN A 235 -6.45 22.76 35.55
CA ASN A 235 -5.69 23.13 36.75
C ASN A 235 -4.31 22.47 36.79
N ASP A 236 -3.44 22.91 35.88
CA ASP A 236 -2.11 22.33 35.65
C ASP A 236 -1.36 22.05 36.96
N ARG A 237 -0.80 20.84 37.08
CA ARG A 237 0.00 20.34 38.22
C ARG A 237 -0.71 20.31 39.57
N ASN A 238 -2.03 20.44 39.61
CA ASN A 238 -2.81 20.33 40.85
C ASN A 238 -3.75 19.13 40.84
N VAL A 239 -3.98 18.50 39.69
CA VAL A 239 -4.84 17.33 39.54
C VAL A 239 -4.00 16.07 39.51
N GLY A 240 -4.32 15.10 40.38
CA GLY A 240 -3.62 13.81 40.44
C GLY A 240 -4.58 12.63 40.51
N PHE A 241 -4.07 11.47 40.12
CA PHE A 241 -4.79 10.20 40.14
C PHE A 241 -4.55 9.48 41.48
N ASP A 242 -5.60 9.32 42.28
CA ASP A 242 -5.59 8.84 43.66
C ASP A 242 -5.94 7.34 43.75
N GLY A 243 -5.36 6.54 42.87
CA GLY A 243 -5.41 5.08 42.91
C GLY A 243 -4.33 4.51 43.84
N LEU A 244 -4.66 3.49 44.63
CA LEU A 244 -3.72 2.90 45.59
C LEU A 244 -2.50 2.30 44.89
N GLN A 245 -2.72 1.63 43.77
CA GLN A 245 -1.67 1.02 42.98
C GLN A 245 -0.89 2.08 42.23
N SER A 246 -1.57 3.07 41.66
CA SER A 246 -0.97 4.19 40.94
C SER A 246 -0.03 5.02 41.82
N ILE A 247 -0.38 5.26 43.10
CA ILE A 247 0.51 5.93 44.07
C ILE A 247 1.75 5.07 44.39
N SER A 248 1.55 3.76 44.60
CA SER A 248 2.65 2.83 44.83
C SER A 248 3.58 2.76 43.61
N GLY A 249 2.97 2.70 42.42
CA GLY A 249 3.63 2.71 41.12
C GLY A 249 4.44 3.96 40.87
N ALA A 250 3.86 5.14 41.15
CA ALA A 250 4.53 6.43 41.06
C ALA A 250 5.81 6.45 41.92
N THR A 251 5.69 5.97 43.16
CA THR A 251 6.83 5.88 44.09
C THR A 251 7.90 4.92 43.57
N ALA A 252 7.50 3.76 43.03
CA ALA A 252 8.42 2.78 42.47
C ALA A 252 9.11 3.27 41.18
N GLN A 253 8.42 4.08 40.37
CA GLN A 253 8.99 4.79 39.22
C GLN A 253 9.87 5.99 39.61
N GLY A 254 9.93 6.35 40.90
CA GLY A 254 10.72 7.48 41.38
C GLY A 254 10.08 8.85 41.14
N LEU A 255 8.78 8.89 40.85
CA LEU A 255 8.01 10.13 40.76
C LEU A 255 7.81 10.75 42.14
N ALA A 256 7.81 12.08 42.18
CA ALA A 256 7.70 12.86 43.42
C ALA A 256 7.23 14.29 43.10
N THR A 257 7.02 15.09 44.15
CA THR A 257 6.72 16.53 43.99
C THR A 257 7.77 17.23 43.13
N GLY A 258 7.33 17.81 42.01
CA GLY A 258 8.18 18.46 41.01
C GLY A 258 8.78 17.50 39.97
N ASN A 259 8.36 16.24 39.99
CA ASN A 259 8.71 15.17 39.04
C ASN A 259 7.49 14.24 38.86
N GLY A 260 6.40 14.75 38.30
CA GLY A 260 5.23 13.94 37.90
C GLY A 260 4.30 13.43 39.01
N ALA A 261 4.53 13.73 40.29
CA ALA A 261 3.60 13.39 41.37
C ALA A 261 3.38 14.56 42.35
N ASP A 262 2.28 14.55 43.09
CA ASP A 262 1.96 15.57 44.10
C ASP A 262 2.62 15.30 45.48
N GLY A 263 2.27 16.09 46.49
CA GLY A 263 2.79 15.95 47.86
C GLY A 263 2.25 14.73 48.63
N ALA A 264 1.16 14.12 48.16
CA ALA A 264 0.60 12.88 48.67
C ALA A 264 1.12 11.64 47.93
N GLY A 265 1.92 11.84 46.87
CA GLY A 265 2.48 10.77 46.02
C GLY A 265 1.55 10.36 44.87
N ARG A 266 0.48 11.10 44.61
CA ARG A 266 -0.42 10.83 43.47
C ARG A 266 0.25 11.24 42.18
N PRO A 267 0.35 10.38 41.16
CA PRO A 267 0.80 10.81 39.85
C PRO A 267 -0.12 11.90 39.29
N LEU A 268 0.48 12.93 38.71
CA LEU A 268 -0.24 14.09 38.17
C LEU A 268 -0.82 13.75 36.79
N LEU A 269 -2.01 14.30 36.51
CA LEU A 269 -2.63 14.25 35.19
C LEU A 269 -2.35 15.53 34.42
N PHE A 270 -2.23 15.41 33.10
CA PHE A 270 -2.08 16.55 32.21
C PHE A 270 -3.40 17.34 32.13
N THR A 271 -3.45 18.51 32.77
CA THR A 271 -4.63 19.39 32.79
C THR A 271 -4.22 20.83 32.47
N PRO A 272 -3.81 21.12 31.21
CA PRO A 272 -3.26 22.43 30.84
C PRO A 272 -4.33 23.55 30.86
N ASP A 273 -3.85 24.80 30.95
CA ASP A 273 -4.67 26.01 30.71
C ASP A 273 -4.11 26.76 29.48
N PRO A 274 -4.85 26.86 28.36
CA PRO A 274 -6.24 26.43 28.17
C PRO A 274 -6.40 24.90 28.01
N PHE A 275 -7.66 24.44 28.10
CA PHE A 275 -8.05 23.06 27.82
C PHE A 275 -7.54 22.61 26.45
N ASP A 276 -6.80 21.51 26.45
CA ASP A 276 -6.34 20.82 25.26
C ASP A 276 -7.27 19.64 24.95
N VAL A 277 -7.88 19.70 23.76
CA VAL A 277 -8.90 18.74 23.32
C VAL A 277 -8.26 17.37 23.12
N GLY A 278 -8.90 16.33 23.65
CA GLY A 278 -8.39 14.94 23.65
C GLY A 278 -7.26 14.66 24.63
N SER A 279 -6.52 15.68 25.05
CA SER A 279 -5.40 15.51 25.98
C SER A 279 -5.79 15.67 27.45
N SER A 280 -6.56 16.72 27.76
CA SER A 280 -6.78 17.17 29.14
C SER A 280 -7.50 16.13 30.00
N GLY A 281 -6.88 15.76 31.13
CA GLY A 281 -7.41 14.78 32.09
C GLY A 281 -7.28 13.32 31.65
N SER A 282 -6.85 13.05 30.42
CA SER A 282 -6.73 11.70 29.85
C SER A 282 -5.27 11.27 29.67
N HIS A 283 -4.31 11.97 30.26
CA HIS A 283 -2.89 11.69 30.12
C HIS A 283 -2.13 11.93 31.43
N TRP A 284 -0.98 11.27 31.58
CA TRP A 284 0.01 11.63 32.60
C TRP A 284 0.61 13.01 32.34
N ASP A 285 0.97 13.71 33.42
CA ASP A 285 1.61 15.02 33.34
C ASP A 285 3.02 14.93 32.74
N THR A 286 3.33 15.86 31.82
CA THR A 286 4.62 15.94 31.09
C THR A 286 5.83 16.28 31.98
N GLN A 287 5.65 16.55 33.27
CA GLN A 287 6.74 16.64 34.24
C GLN A 287 7.33 15.30 34.64
N ALA A 288 6.68 14.18 34.32
CA ALA A 288 7.21 12.87 34.65
C ALA A 288 8.60 12.65 34.03
N SER A 289 9.53 12.14 34.84
CA SER A 289 10.86 11.76 34.38
C SER A 289 11.27 10.46 35.10
N PRO A 290 11.51 9.36 34.36
CA PRO A 290 11.43 9.23 32.90
C PRO A 290 10.01 9.47 32.35
N SER A 291 9.91 9.79 31.05
CA SER A 291 8.61 10.01 30.41
C SER A 291 7.79 8.74 30.40
N LEU A 292 6.48 8.89 30.56
CA LEU A 292 5.51 7.79 30.65
C LEU A 292 4.79 7.56 29.32
N LEU A 293 4.36 6.33 29.08
CA LEU A 293 3.66 5.85 27.88
C LEU A 293 2.42 6.70 27.58
N MET A 294 1.61 6.98 28.61
CA MET A 294 0.36 7.74 28.48
C MET A 294 0.55 9.26 28.68
N GLU A 295 1.72 9.82 28.35
CA GLU A 295 1.90 11.28 28.17
C GLU A 295 1.25 11.77 26.86
N PRO A 296 0.76 13.02 26.78
CA PRO A 296 0.00 13.52 25.62
C PRO A 296 0.83 13.71 24.34
N PHE A 297 2.17 13.58 24.43
CA PHE A 297 3.07 13.81 23.31
C PHE A 297 3.97 12.60 23.12
N ALA A 298 4.18 12.21 21.86
CA ALA A 298 5.17 11.20 21.49
C ALA A 298 6.58 11.73 21.76
N THR A 299 7.04 11.61 23.00
CA THR A 299 8.38 12.04 23.40
C THR A 299 9.39 10.93 23.15
N SER A 300 10.56 11.29 22.60
CA SER A 300 11.66 10.34 22.35
C SER A 300 12.30 9.78 23.64
N GLY A 301 11.81 10.21 24.81
CA GLY A 301 12.27 9.81 26.14
C GLY A 301 11.37 8.80 26.84
N VAL A 302 10.17 8.47 26.31
CA VAL A 302 9.42 7.31 26.77
C VAL A 302 10.33 6.10 26.57
N ALA A 303 10.70 5.44 27.66
CA ALA A 303 11.54 4.26 27.61
C ALA A 303 10.71 3.11 27.04
N SER A 304 10.56 3.10 25.71
CA SER A 304 9.81 2.13 24.91
C SER A 304 10.30 0.68 25.02
N ASN A 305 11.20 0.40 25.95
CA ASN A 305 11.94 -0.85 26.08
C ASN A 305 11.69 -1.53 27.45
N SER A 306 10.67 -1.14 28.21
CA SER A 306 10.38 -1.75 29.53
C SER A 306 8.88 -1.79 29.91
N GLY A 307 8.01 -2.37 29.07
CA GLY A 307 6.59 -2.60 29.40
C GLY A 307 5.67 -1.38 29.30
N VAL A 308 4.53 -1.40 30.01
CA VAL A 308 3.54 -0.30 30.02
C VAL A 308 3.65 0.63 31.23
N ASP A 309 4.81 0.66 31.88
CA ASP A 309 5.10 1.50 33.05
C ASP A 309 4.01 1.44 34.15
N MET A 310 3.72 2.57 34.80
CA MET A 310 2.66 2.69 35.78
C MET A 310 1.24 2.68 35.19
N THR A 311 1.08 2.61 33.87
CA THR A 311 -0.22 2.42 33.22
C THR A 311 -0.88 1.10 33.69
N SER A 312 -0.07 0.06 33.92
CA SER A 312 -0.52 -1.20 34.56
C SER A 312 -1.14 -0.98 35.95
N CYS A 313 -0.58 -0.06 36.75
CA CYS A 313 -1.10 0.28 38.07
C CYS A 313 -2.46 0.94 38.00
N LEU A 314 -2.62 1.89 37.08
CA LEU A 314 -3.90 2.54 36.86
C LEU A 314 -4.95 1.52 36.41
N PHE A 315 -4.56 0.55 35.57
CA PHE A 315 -5.44 -0.50 35.09
C PHE A 315 -5.94 -1.39 36.24
N ASP A 316 -5.07 -1.78 37.18
CA ASP A 316 -5.49 -2.48 38.41
C ASP A 316 -6.46 -1.62 39.25
N ASP A 317 -6.18 -0.32 39.39
CA ASP A 317 -7.05 0.60 40.16
C ASP A 317 -8.46 0.77 39.55
N ILE A 318 -8.59 0.82 38.22
CA ILE A 318 -9.90 0.95 37.55
C ILE A 318 -10.66 -0.39 37.45
N GLY A 319 -9.98 -1.51 37.69
CA GLY A 319 -10.60 -2.82 37.87
C GLY A 319 -10.13 -3.93 36.93
N TRP A 320 -9.12 -3.70 36.08
CA TRP A 320 -8.49 -4.78 35.33
C TRP A 320 -7.76 -5.75 36.28
N THR A 321 -7.74 -7.03 35.93
CA THR A 321 -6.83 -7.99 36.58
C THR A 321 -5.56 -8.11 35.74
N LEU A 322 -4.39 -7.98 36.36
CA LEU A 322 -3.10 -8.14 35.68
C LEU A 322 -2.69 -9.62 35.66
N SER A 323 -2.12 -10.06 34.54
CA SER A 323 -1.62 -11.43 34.36
C SER A 323 -0.55 -11.80 35.39
N ALA A 324 -0.49 -13.09 35.73
CA ALA A 324 0.49 -13.61 36.68
C ALA A 324 1.95 -13.28 36.28
N GLY A 325 2.66 -12.56 37.16
CA GLY A 325 4.05 -12.16 36.94
C GLY A 325 4.24 -10.74 36.41
N ILE A 326 3.16 -10.09 36.01
CA ILE A 326 3.13 -8.67 35.65
C ILE A 326 3.10 -7.83 36.92
N GLY A 327 3.95 -6.80 36.97
CA GLY A 327 4.09 -5.90 38.11
C GLY A 327 3.32 -4.60 37.92
N CYS A 328 3.19 -3.85 39.02
CA CYS A 328 2.85 -2.44 39.00
C CYS A 328 3.99 -1.69 39.75
N PRO A 329 4.78 -0.85 39.06
CA PRO A 329 4.75 -0.59 37.63
C PRO A 329 5.25 -1.80 36.82
N ASP A 330 4.83 -1.85 35.57
CA ASP A 330 5.21 -2.86 34.62
C ASP A 330 6.49 -2.44 33.92
N ASN A 331 7.58 -3.11 34.29
CA ASN A 331 8.95 -2.83 33.83
C ASN A 331 9.56 -4.07 33.17
N HIS A 332 8.76 -5.02 32.68
CA HIS A 332 9.30 -6.23 32.04
C HIS A 332 10.10 -5.84 30.80
N ALA A 333 11.14 -6.62 30.52
CA ALA A 333 11.94 -6.39 29.33
C ALA A 333 11.04 -6.53 28.10
N VAL A 334 11.12 -5.55 27.19
CA VAL A 334 10.44 -5.64 25.90
C VAL A 334 10.99 -6.84 25.17
N ASP A 335 10.08 -7.76 24.87
CA ASP A 335 10.31 -8.85 23.95
C ASP A 335 9.87 -8.37 22.57
N THR A 336 10.68 -8.65 21.56
CA THR A 336 10.33 -8.33 20.18
C THR A 336 9.65 -9.54 19.56
N PRO A 337 8.69 -9.35 18.64
CA PRO A 337 8.13 -10.48 17.92
C PRO A 337 9.20 -11.36 17.30
N PRO A 338 9.00 -12.70 17.28
CA PRO A 338 9.93 -13.59 16.62
C PRO A 338 10.02 -13.20 15.14
N GLU A 339 11.14 -13.48 14.49
CA GLU A 339 11.30 -13.30 13.06
C GLU A 339 11.14 -14.63 12.34
N ILE A 340 10.40 -14.60 11.22
CA ILE A 340 10.28 -15.71 10.28
C ILE A 340 10.82 -15.29 8.92
N GLY A 341 11.72 -16.10 8.37
CA GLY A 341 12.23 -15.92 7.02
C GLY A 341 11.17 -16.27 5.97
N MET A 342 11.28 -15.64 4.80
CA MET A 342 10.41 -15.92 3.65
C MET A 342 10.41 -17.41 3.30
N ILE A 343 9.22 -17.93 2.98
CA ILE A 343 9.04 -19.25 2.37
C ILE A 343 8.66 -19.01 0.92
N SER A 344 9.38 -19.62 -0.03
CA SER A 344 9.06 -19.48 -1.45
C SER A 344 7.81 -20.27 -1.82
N ASP A 345 7.04 -19.75 -2.78
CA ASP A 345 5.89 -20.45 -3.35
C ASP A 345 6.29 -21.83 -3.90
N GLN A 346 5.37 -22.78 -3.80
CA GLN A 346 5.59 -24.19 -4.13
C GLN A 346 4.62 -24.66 -5.21
N VAL A 347 5.11 -25.52 -6.10
CA VAL A 347 4.28 -26.27 -7.04
C VAL A 347 4.41 -27.76 -6.72
N VAL A 348 3.30 -28.44 -6.53
CA VAL A 348 3.26 -29.86 -6.15
C VAL A 348 2.12 -30.59 -6.85
N GLN A 349 2.34 -31.86 -7.18
CA GLN A 349 1.28 -32.70 -7.75
C GLN A 349 0.28 -33.13 -6.68
N ALA A 350 -1.00 -33.25 -7.06
CA ALA A 350 -2.05 -33.73 -6.18
C ALA A 350 -1.69 -35.12 -5.59
N GLY A 351 -1.74 -35.23 -4.27
CA GLY A 351 -1.33 -36.43 -3.54
C GLY A 351 0.17 -36.67 -3.44
N GLN A 352 1.02 -35.77 -3.95
CA GLN A 352 2.47 -35.74 -3.69
C GLN A 352 2.80 -34.72 -2.59
N SER A 353 4.03 -34.79 -2.09
CA SER A 353 4.55 -33.91 -1.06
C SER A 353 5.57 -32.94 -1.67
N THR A 354 5.59 -31.68 -1.21
CA THR A 354 6.63 -30.69 -1.62
C THR A 354 8.04 -31.13 -1.22
N GLY A 355 8.15 -32.08 -0.28
CA GLY A 355 9.38 -32.32 0.47
C GLY A 355 9.64 -31.18 1.47
N PRO A 356 10.75 -31.26 2.22
CA PRO A 356 11.11 -30.22 3.18
C PRO A 356 11.54 -28.93 2.49
N VAL A 357 10.75 -27.87 2.63
CA VAL A 357 11.08 -26.50 2.22
C VAL A 357 11.71 -25.79 3.40
N ASN A 358 12.95 -25.31 3.24
CA ASN A 358 13.71 -24.70 4.33
C ASN A 358 13.32 -23.24 4.54
N PHE A 359 13.25 -22.82 5.81
CA PHE A 359 13.17 -21.42 6.22
C PHE A 359 13.86 -21.21 7.57
N SER A 360 14.09 -19.96 7.94
CA SER A 360 14.69 -19.60 9.22
C SER A 360 13.65 -19.02 10.17
N VAL A 361 13.85 -19.26 11.47
CA VAL A 361 13.18 -18.53 12.53
C VAL A 361 14.24 -18.02 13.49
N THR A 362 14.01 -16.89 14.13
CA THR A 362 14.89 -16.38 15.19
C THR A 362 14.06 -15.53 16.13
N ASP A 363 14.42 -15.52 17.40
CA ASP A 363 13.94 -14.51 18.35
C ASP A 363 15.16 -13.63 18.69
N ASN A 364 15.27 -12.51 17.97
CA ASN A 364 16.43 -11.63 18.03
C ASN A 364 16.55 -10.90 19.39
N SER A 365 15.54 -11.01 20.28
CA SER A 365 15.54 -10.48 21.65
C SER A 365 15.80 -11.53 22.75
N ARG A 366 16.47 -12.65 22.48
CA ARG A 366 17.22 -13.49 23.47
C ARG A 366 16.46 -14.06 24.69
N ALA A 367 15.19 -13.73 24.94
CA ALA A 367 14.43 -14.27 26.07
C ALA A 367 14.04 -15.73 25.79
N THR A 368 13.64 -16.02 24.55
CA THR A 368 13.24 -17.37 24.13
C THR A 368 14.30 -17.97 23.20
N PRO A 369 14.96 -19.08 23.57
CA PRO A 369 15.84 -19.78 22.64
C PRO A 369 15.05 -20.25 21.42
N ASP A 370 15.59 -20.15 20.19
CA ASP A 370 14.92 -20.57 18.94
C ASP A 370 14.31 -22.00 18.98
N SER A 371 14.85 -22.86 19.85
CA SER A 371 14.34 -24.22 20.09
C SER A 371 12.98 -24.28 20.79
N MET A 372 12.58 -23.21 21.48
CA MET A 372 11.30 -23.06 22.16
C MET A 372 10.23 -22.38 21.30
N LEU A 373 10.60 -21.82 20.14
CA LEU A 373 9.65 -21.28 19.17
C LEU A 373 8.72 -22.38 18.64
N VAL A 374 7.43 -22.09 18.68
CA VAL A 374 6.34 -22.97 18.25
C VAL A 374 5.86 -22.53 16.87
N LEU A 375 5.67 -23.50 15.98
CA LEU A 375 5.17 -23.27 14.62
C LEU A 375 3.75 -23.79 14.48
N SER A 376 2.92 -23.04 13.78
CA SER A 376 1.59 -23.45 13.32
C SER A 376 1.36 -22.99 11.87
N ALA A 377 0.40 -23.60 11.20
CA ALA A 377 0.01 -23.20 9.84
C ALA A 377 -1.51 -23.30 9.66
N ALA A 378 -2.03 -22.44 8.78
CA ALA A 378 -3.41 -22.48 8.32
C ALA A 378 -3.45 -22.24 6.80
N SER A 379 -4.28 -23.01 6.11
CA SER A 379 -4.57 -22.82 4.68
C SER A 379 -5.88 -22.05 4.49
N ASP A 380 -5.90 -21.13 3.53
CA ASP A 380 -7.14 -20.49 3.07
C ASP A 380 -8.06 -21.43 2.27
N ASN A 381 -7.55 -22.59 1.86
CA ASN A 381 -8.26 -23.63 1.13
C ASN A 381 -7.99 -25.02 1.74
N PRO A 382 -8.52 -25.30 2.94
CA PRO A 382 -8.29 -26.56 3.65
C PRO A 382 -8.89 -27.78 2.96
N ALA A 383 -9.78 -27.57 1.98
CA ALA A 383 -10.28 -28.64 1.11
C ALA A 383 -9.19 -29.17 0.17
N LEU A 384 -8.30 -28.31 -0.32
CA LEU A 384 -7.17 -28.67 -1.17
C LEU A 384 -5.92 -29.00 -0.35
N VAL A 385 -5.58 -28.15 0.61
CA VAL A 385 -4.42 -28.30 1.51
C VAL A 385 -4.88 -28.27 2.97
N PRO A 386 -5.23 -29.41 3.58
CA PRO A 386 -5.59 -29.46 4.99
C PRO A 386 -4.46 -28.96 5.89
N ASP A 387 -4.78 -28.18 6.92
CA ASP A 387 -3.80 -27.65 7.89
C ASP A 387 -2.93 -28.76 8.49
N GLN A 388 -3.54 -29.91 8.82
CA GLN A 388 -2.86 -31.10 9.35
C GLN A 388 -1.85 -31.75 8.38
N ASN A 389 -1.91 -31.42 7.09
CA ASN A 389 -0.96 -31.88 6.07
C ASN A 389 0.18 -30.89 5.85
N VAL A 390 0.20 -29.76 6.58
CA VAL A 390 1.33 -28.84 6.65
C VAL A 390 2.18 -29.22 7.86
N VAL A 391 3.24 -29.99 7.62
CA VAL A 391 4.05 -30.61 8.67
C VAL A 391 5.38 -29.90 8.82
N PHE A 392 5.69 -29.46 10.05
CA PHE A 392 6.96 -28.82 10.38
C PHE A 392 8.05 -29.82 10.79
N GLY A 393 9.29 -29.48 10.44
CA GLY A 393 10.50 -30.18 10.84
C GLY A 393 11.64 -29.20 11.13
N GLY A 394 12.87 -29.73 11.21
CA GLY A 394 14.04 -28.96 11.61
C GLY A 394 14.10 -28.68 13.12
N SER A 395 15.04 -27.84 13.54
CA SER A 395 15.30 -27.53 14.95
C SER A 395 15.97 -26.16 15.12
N ALA A 396 15.73 -25.52 16.26
CA ALA A 396 16.25 -24.18 16.56
C ALA A 396 15.90 -23.20 15.42
N GLY A 397 16.83 -22.35 14.99
CA GLY A 397 16.57 -21.36 13.96
C GLY A 397 16.48 -21.88 12.52
N SER A 398 16.68 -23.18 12.27
CA SER A 398 16.54 -23.77 10.93
C SER A 398 15.38 -24.76 10.90
N ARG A 399 14.30 -24.36 10.23
CA ARG A 399 13.03 -25.08 10.20
C ARG A 399 12.68 -25.49 8.78
N THR A 400 11.83 -26.50 8.67
CA THR A 400 11.31 -26.95 7.38
C THR A 400 9.80 -27.06 7.42
N VAL A 401 9.13 -26.73 6.33
CA VAL A 401 7.70 -27.02 6.14
C VAL A 401 7.55 -28.03 5.00
N ASN A 402 6.69 -29.02 5.18
CA ASN A 402 6.34 -29.98 4.13
C ASN A 402 4.83 -29.97 3.94
N VAL A 403 4.37 -29.72 2.72
CA VAL A 403 2.95 -29.66 2.37
C VAL A 403 2.57 -30.86 1.52
N THR A 404 1.47 -31.52 1.87
CA THR A 404 0.89 -32.62 1.08
C THR A 404 -0.58 -32.31 0.76
N PRO A 405 -0.92 -31.88 -0.46
CA PRO A 405 -2.31 -31.68 -0.85
C PRO A 405 -3.11 -32.97 -0.79
N GLN A 406 -4.41 -32.85 -0.52
CA GLN A 406 -5.32 -33.98 -0.55
C GLN A 406 -6.14 -34.00 -1.85
N GLY A 407 -6.64 -35.19 -2.20
CA GLY A 407 -7.47 -35.36 -3.39
C GLY A 407 -6.65 -35.41 -4.69
N ALA A 408 -7.36 -35.27 -5.81
CA ALA A 408 -6.80 -35.26 -7.17
C ALA A 408 -7.00 -33.91 -7.87
N ASP A 409 -7.61 -32.95 -7.18
CA ASP A 409 -8.01 -31.67 -7.74
C ASP A 409 -6.79 -30.75 -7.89
N ALA A 410 -6.77 -29.98 -8.97
CA ALA A 410 -5.84 -28.88 -9.14
C ALA A 410 -6.41 -27.61 -8.51
N GLY A 411 -5.53 -26.70 -8.09
CA GLY A 411 -5.94 -25.43 -7.52
C GLY A 411 -4.77 -24.71 -6.83
N ARG A 412 -5.09 -23.62 -6.16
CA ARG A 412 -4.14 -22.86 -5.35
C ARG A 412 -4.65 -22.75 -3.91
N ALA A 413 -3.71 -22.66 -2.99
CA ALA A 413 -3.96 -22.42 -1.58
C ALA A 413 -2.83 -21.54 -1.03
N ASN A 414 -3.17 -20.46 -0.34
CA ASN A 414 -2.20 -19.72 0.46
C ASN A 414 -2.05 -20.39 1.82
N VAL A 415 -0.82 -20.70 2.20
CA VAL A 415 -0.50 -21.27 3.51
C VAL A 415 0.15 -20.19 4.36
N THR A 416 -0.55 -19.78 5.41
CA THR A 416 0.00 -18.88 6.43
C THR A 416 0.76 -19.71 7.45
N VAL A 417 2.05 -19.46 7.62
CA VAL A 417 2.88 -20.05 8.69
C VAL A 417 3.07 -19.00 9.78
N VAL A 418 2.80 -19.40 11.02
CA VAL A 418 2.96 -18.56 12.21
C VAL A 418 4.04 -19.17 13.11
N VAL A 419 4.99 -18.35 13.53
CA VAL A 419 5.96 -18.66 14.59
C VAL A 419 5.57 -17.87 15.84
N SER A 420 5.66 -18.51 17.01
CA SER A 420 5.37 -17.89 18.30
C SER A 420 6.43 -18.23 19.34
N ASP A 421 6.79 -17.27 20.18
CA ASP A 421 7.60 -17.45 21.39
C ASP A 421 6.74 -17.71 22.65
N GLY A 422 5.41 -17.68 22.52
CA GLY A 422 4.45 -17.82 23.61
C GLY A 422 3.84 -16.51 24.09
N ILE A 423 4.39 -15.36 23.69
CA ILE A 423 3.85 -14.02 23.93
C ILE A 423 3.48 -13.38 22.59
N PHE A 424 4.45 -13.30 21.67
CA PHE A 424 4.30 -12.69 20.36
C PHE A 424 4.22 -13.73 19.25
N THR A 425 3.72 -13.28 18.09
CA THR A 425 3.74 -14.05 16.86
C THR A 425 4.28 -13.26 15.68
N ALA A 426 4.92 -13.97 14.77
CA ALA A 426 5.16 -13.48 13.41
C ALA A 426 4.72 -14.50 12.39
N ARG A 427 4.49 -14.02 11.17
CA ARG A 427 3.91 -14.84 10.12
C ARG A 427 4.53 -14.57 8.76
N THR A 428 4.46 -15.56 7.91
CA THR A 428 4.75 -15.45 6.48
C THR A 428 3.70 -16.27 5.72
N VAL A 429 3.43 -15.88 4.48
CA VAL A 429 2.50 -16.57 3.60
C VAL A 429 3.25 -17.01 2.36
N PHE A 430 2.99 -18.23 1.90
CA PHE A 430 3.46 -18.71 0.61
C PHE A 430 2.32 -19.45 -0.10
N GLU A 431 2.32 -19.38 -1.43
CA GLU A 431 1.34 -20.06 -2.25
C GLU A 431 1.75 -21.52 -2.51
N VAL A 432 0.78 -22.42 -2.49
CA VAL A 432 0.91 -23.80 -2.94
C VAL A 432 0.01 -24.01 -4.15
N GLU A 433 0.62 -24.15 -5.32
CA GLU A 433 -0.05 -24.58 -6.54
C GLU A 433 -0.09 -26.11 -6.60
N VAL A 434 -1.30 -26.65 -6.62
CA VAL A 434 -1.55 -28.08 -6.77
C VAL A 434 -1.90 -28.36 -8.22
N VAL A 435 -1.09 -29.18 -8.88
CA VAL A 435 -1.34 -29.64 -10.25
C VAL A 435 -1.92 -31.06 -10.24
N ALA A 436 -2.88 -31.36 -11.11
CA ALA A 436 -3.59 -32.64 -11.12
C ALA A 436 -2.65 -33.85 -11.35
N ALA A 437 -2.97 -35.00 -10.73
CA ALA A 437 -2.19 -36.22 -10.86
C ALA A 437 -2.60 -37.05 -12.10
N GLY A 438 -1.80 -36.98 -13.18
CA GLY A 438 -1.75 -37.98 -14.26
C GLY A 438 -2.70 -37.77 -15.46
N GLY A 439 -2.17 -37.16 -16.53
CA GLY A 439 -2.71 -37.15 -17.89
C GLY A 439 -1.85 -36.27 -18.80
N ASN A 440 -1.63 -36.68 -20.05
CA ASN A 440 -1.01 -35.88 -21.10
C ASN A 440 -1.73 -34.53 -21.20
N ARG A 441 -1.05 -33.44 -20.84
CA ARG A 441 -1.56 -32.08 -20.90
C ARG A 441 -1.59 -31.68 -22.37
N PRO A 442 -2.72 -31.16 -22.90
CA PRO A 442 -2.74 -30.64 -24.26
C PRO A 442 -1.68 -29.55 -24.43
N PRO A 443 -1.16 -29.38 -25.65
CA PRO A 443 -0.28 -28.27 -25.94
C PRO A 443 -1.04 -26.94 -25.76
N VAL A 444 -0.32 -25.85 -25.57
CA VAL A 444 -0.85 -24.48 -25.51
C VAL A 444 -0.40 -23.74 -26.76
N ALA A 445 -1.35 -23.41 -27.63
CA ALA A 445 -1.10 -22.64 -28.85
C ALA A 445 -1.29 -21.15 -28.55
N GLN A 446 -0.28 -20.33 -28.80
CA GLN A 446 -0.34 -18.89 -28.58
C GLN A 446 -0.82 -18.16 -29.85
N PRO A 447 -1.64 -17.10 -29.74
CA PRO A 447 -2.05 -16.33 -30.91
C PRO A 447 -0.87 -15.67 -31.62
N ASP A 448 -0.79 -15.86 -32.93
CA ASP A 448 0.34 -15.43 -33.73
C ASP A 448 0.02 -14.14 -34.49
N GLY A 449 0.80 -13.10 -34.26
CA GLY A 449 0.63 -11.80 -34.92
C GLY A 449 1.82 -11.46 -35.81
N PHE A 450 1.57 -11.29 -37.11
CA PHE A 450 2.61 -10.89 -38.06
C PHE A 450 2.25 -9.63 -38.84
N GLY A 451 3.26 -8.81 -39.10
CA GLY A 451 3.15 -7.65 -40.00
C GLY A 451 3.95 -7.87 -41.27
N VAL A 452 3.41 -7.45 -42.42
CA VAL A 452 4.14 -7.48 -43.69
C VAL A 452 3.76 -6.28 -44.55
N LEU A 453 4.69 -5.78 -45.37
CA LEU A 453 4.38 -4.75 -46.36
C LEU A 453 3.63 -5.36 -47.55
N SER A 454 2.75 -4.59 -48.20
CA SER A 454 1.98 -5.01 -49.37
C SER A 454 2.84 -5.50 -50.56
N THR A 455 4.13 -5.18 -50.56
CA THR A 455 5.12 -5.53 -51.60
C THR A 455 6.10 -6.63 -51.18
N ALA A 456 6.05 -7.07 -49.91
CA ALA A 456 7.00 -8.01 -49.32
C ALA A 456 6.39 -9.41 -49.13
N THR A 457 7.24 -10.43 -48.97
CA THR A 457 6.81 -11.78 -48.58
C THR A 457 7.23 -12.06 -47.15
N LEU A 458 6.29 -12.54 -46.33
CA LEU A 458 6.52 -12.99 -44.96
C LEU A 458 6.97 -14.45 -44.97
N ASN A 459 8.02 -14.77 -44.20
CA ASN A 459 8.44 -16.14 -43.94
C ASN A 459 8.80 -16.28 -42.46
N GLU A 460 7.94 -16.94 -41.68
CA GLU A 460 8.05 -17.02 -40.23
C GLU A 460 7.78 -18.46 -39.74
N ASN A 461 7.71 -18.67 -38.43
CA ASN A 461 7.28 -19.92 -37.85
C ASN A 461 6.24 -19.67 -36.74
N VAL A 462 5.07 -20.31 -36.83
CA VAL A 462 3.98 -20.14 -35.85
C VAL A 462 4.31 -20.76 -34.48
N LEU A 463 5.21 -21.75 -34.42
CA LEU A 463 5.63 -22.36 -33.16
C LEU A 463 6.68 -21.54 -32.40
N ALA A 464 7.20 -20.46 -33.00
CA ALA A 464 8.19 -19.58 -32.38
C ALA A 464 7.52 -18.44 -31.63
N ASP A 465 8.24 -17.82 -30.69
CA ASP A 465 7.74 -16.63 -30.01
C ASP A 465 7.69 -15.43 -30.98
N ASN A 466 6.47 -15.01 -31.31
CA ASN A 466 6.17 -13.88 -32.18
C ASN A 466 5.46 -12.73 -31.44
N GLY A 467 5.60 -12.67 -30.11
CA GLY A 467 5.09 -11.59 -29.27
C GLY A 467 4.02 -12.01 -28.28
N SER A 468 3.40 -13.19 -28.47
CA SER A 468 2.46 -13.80 -27.51
C SER A 468 3.08 -14.96 -26.72
N GLY A 469 4.38 -15.20 -26.88
CA GLY A 469 5.07 -16.39 -26.38
C GLY A 469 5.15 -17.49 -27.44
N ALA A 470 6.08 -18.42 -27.27
CA ALA A 470 6.16 -19.61 -28.11
C ALA A 470 5.09 -20.64 -27.71
N ASP A 471 4.61 -21.39 -28.69
CA ASP A 471 3.81 -22.59 -28.44
C ASP A 471 4.55 -23.56 -27.53
N SER A 472 3.84 -24.18 -26.61
CA SER A 472 4.45 -25.01 -25.60
C SER A 472 3.64 -26.24 -25.27
N ASP A 473 4.33 -27.28 -24.82
CA ASP A 473 3.71 -28.43 -24.19
C ASP A 473 4.31 -28.58 -22.79
N ALA A 474 3.44 -28.72 -21.80
CA ALA A 474 3.87 -28.72 -20.41
C ALA A 474 4.54 -30.05 -20.00
N ASP A 475 4.32 -31.12 -20.76
CA ASP A 475 4.98 -32.44 -20.63
C ASP A 475 6.25 -32.55 -21.49
N GLY A 476 6.47 -31.58 -22.40
CA GLY A 476 7.63 -31.52 -23.29
C GLY A 476 7.47 -32.39 -24.53
N ASP A 477 6.24 -32.74 -24.89
CA ASP A 477 5.94 -33.54 -26.08
C ASP A 477 6.20 -32.75 -27.38
N PRO A 478 6.62 -33.42 -28.49
CA PRO A 478 6.89 -32.73 -29.75
C PRO A 478 5.63 -32.14 -30.39
N LEU A 479 5.71 -30.86 -30.76
CA LEU A 479 4.62 -30.11 -31.34
C LEU A 479 4.57 -30.19 -32.88
N SER A 480 3.37 -30.20 -33.46
CA SER A 480 3.15 -30.10 -34.91
C SER A 480 1.82 -29.44 -35.26
N VAL A 481 1.80 -28.70 -36.38
CA VAL A 481 0.55 -28.18 -36.97
C VAL A 481 -0.16 -29.31 -37.70
N ILE A 482 -1.42 -29.58 -37.34
CA ILE A 482 -2.19 -30.72 -37.86
C ILE A 482 -3.43 -30.35 -38.68
N ALA A 483 -3.87 -29.10 -38.64
CA ALA A 483 -4.95 -28.57 -39.51
C ALA A 483 -4.85 -27.06 -39.68
N LEU A 484 -5.37 -26.55 -40.81
CA LEU A 484 -5.62 -25.12 -41.06
C LEU A 484 -7.10 -24.91 -41.31
N ASP A 485 -7.72 -23.94 -40.63
CA ASP A 485 -9.16 -23.67 -40.63
C ASP A 485 -10.03 -24.93 -40.44
N GLY A 486 -9.50 -25.91 -39.67
CA GLY A 486 -10.14 -27.19 -39.39
C GLY A 486 -9.89 -28.31 -40.43
N GLU A 487 -9.18 -28.01 -41.53
CA GLU A 487 -8.90 -28.96 -42.61
C GLU A 487 -7.44 -29.47 -42.55
N ALA A 488 -7.28 -30.76 -42.24
CA ALA A 488 -5.95 -31.39 -42.17
C ALA A 488 -5.24 -31.51 -43.53
N GLY A 489 -6.00 -31.52 -44.63
CA GLY A 489 -5.47 -31.62 -45.98
C GLY A 489 -4.76 -30.35 -46.48
N ASP A 490 -4.93 -29.24 -45.76
CA ASP A 490 -4.43 -27.92 -46.13
C ASP A 490 -3.03 -27.64 -45.57
N VAL A 491 -2.58 -28.41 -44.58
CA VAL A 491 -1.23 -28.30 -44.01
C VAL A 491 -0.18 -28.64 -45.08
N GLY A 492 0.75 -27.71 -45.29
CA GLY A 492 1.81 -27.79 -46.29
C GLY A 492 1.40 -27.48 -47.73
N MET A 493 0.17 -26.99 -47.93
CA MET A 493 -0.32 -26.57 -49.25
C MET A 493 -0.34 -25.05 -49.37
N ALA A 494 -0.01 -24.53 -50.56
CA ALA A 494 -0.17 -23.11 -50.87
C ALA A 494 -1.62 -22.81 -51.24
N LEU A 495 -2.29 -22.03 -50.40
CA LEU A 495 -3.69 -21.63 -50.50
C LEU A 495 -3.82 -20.19 -50.97
N THR A 496 -4.85 -19.89 -51.76
CA THR A 496 -5.20 -18.50 -52.09
C THR A 496 -6.22 -17.99 -51.09
N THR A 497 -5.90 -16.90 -50.39
CA THR A 497 -6.76 -16.26 -49.41
C THR A 497 -7.91 -15.49 -50.09
N PRO A 498 -9.00 -15.17 -49.39
CA PRO A 498 -10.07 -14.33 -49.94
C PRO A 498 -9.58 -12.96 -50.45
N GLY A 499 -8.57 -12.37 -49.81
CA GLY A 499 -7.93 -11.13 -50.26
C GLY A 499 -7.01 -11.27 -51.47
N GLY A 500 -6.78 -12.50 -51.94
CA GLY A 500 -5.95 -12.82 -53.10
C GLY A 500 -4.47 -13.04 -52.77
N ALA A 501 -4.09 -13.09 -51.50
CA ALA A 501 -2.75 -13.47 -51.07
C ALA A 501 -2.53 -14.99 -51.20
N THR A 502 -1.28 -15.42 -51.14
CA THR A 502 -0.91 -16.84 -51.05
C THR A 502 -0.41 -17.15 -49.65
N LEU A 503 -1.02 -18.13 -48.96
CA LEU A 503 -0.69 -18.59 -47.60
C LEU A 503 -0.27 -20.06 -47.62
N GLN A 504 0.77 -20.43 -46.88
CA GLN A 504 1.14 -21.82 -46.60
C GLN A 504 1.61 -21.95 -45.15
N VAL A 505 1.17 -23.00 -44.45
CA VAL A 505 1.71 -23.39 -43.14
C VAL A 505 2.06 -24.87 -43.15
N ASP A 506 3.32 -25.20 -42.88
CA ASP A 506 3.82 -26.57 -42.84
C ASP A 506 3.66 -27.20 -41.44
N ALA A 507 3.72 -28.53 -41.35
CA ALA A 507 3.53 -29.25 -40.08
C ALA A 507 4.59 -28.91 -39.00
N ASN A 508 5.76 -28.40 -39.40
CA ASN A 508 6.80 -27.92 -38.48
C ASN A 508 6.63 -26.44 -38.08
N GLY A 509 5.48 -25.83 -38.43
CA GLY A 509 5.14 -24.45 -38.14
C GLY A 509 5.64 -23.42 -39.15
N ALA A 510 6.41 -23.80 -40.18
CA ALA A 510 6.89 -22.82 -41.15
C ALA A 510 5.72 -22.18 -41.90
N LEU A 511 5.62 -20.84 -41.81
CA LEU A 511 4.60 -19.99 -42.41
C LEU A 511 5.21 -19.20 -43.57
N SER A 512 4.54 -19.21 -44.72
CA SER A 512 4.83 -18.29 -45.84
C SER A 512 3.57 -17.56 -46.25
N TYR A 513 3.67 -16.23 -46.41
CA TYR A 513 2.56 -15.40 -46.86
C TYR A 513 3.04 -14.33 -47.84
N THR A 514 2.46 -14.31 -49.04
CA THR A 514 2.74 -13.32 -50.09
C THR A 514 1.46 -12.55 -50.43
N PRO A 515 1.38 -11.23 -50.16
CA PRO A 515 0.29 -10.37 -50.61
C PRO A 515 0.03 -10.50 -52.12
N GLY A 516 -1.25 -10.52 -52.48
CA GLY A 516 -1.71 -10.58 -53.86
C GLY A 516 -3.06 -9.88 -54.01
N GLY A 517 -3.62 -9.88 -55.22
CA GLY A 517 -4.93 -9.27 -55.48
C GLY A 517 -5.01 -7.79 -55.08
N GLU A 518 -6.04 -7.43 -54.33
CA GLU A 518 -6.28 -6.05 -53.86
C GLU A 518 -5.32 -5.67 -52.72
N ILE A 519 -4.90 -6.64 -51.89
CA ILE A 519 -3.99 -6.44 -50.75
C ILE A 519 -2.59 -5.99 -51.20
N ALA A 520 -2.16 -6.38 -52.39
CA ALA A 520 -0.87 -5.92 -52.96
C ALA A 520 -0.87 -4.45 -53.38
N ASN A 521 -2.03 -3.79 -53.45
CA ASN A 521 -2.18 -2.42 -53.95
C ASN A 521 -2.62 -1.40 -52.88
N LEU A 522 -2.42 -1.71 -51.60
CA LEU A 522 -2.70 -0.79 -50.50
C LEU A 522 -1.84 0.47 -50.59
N GLY A 523 -2.44 1.65 -50.39
CA GLY A 523 -1.71 2.91 -50.30
C GLY A 523 -0.90 3.02 -48.99
N PRO A 524 0.09 3.93 -48.90
CA PRO A 524 0.91 4.12 -47.70
C PRO A 524 0.08 4.21 -46.42
N SER A 525 0.50 3.49 -45.38
CA SER A 525 -0.17 3.42 -44.07
C SER A 525 -1.59 2.83 -44.07
N GLN A 526 -2.16 2.44 -45.22
CA GLN A 526 -3.39 1.65 -45.24
C GLN A 526 -3.10 0.23 -44.74
N GLN A 527 -3.97 -0.30 -43.89
CA GLN A 527 -3.85 -1.64 -43.36
C GLN A 527 -5.03 -2.51 -43.77
N GLN A 528 -4.74 -3.78 -44.04
CA GLN A 528 -5.74 -4.83 -44.15
C GLN A 528 -5.28 -6.03 -43.32
N THR A 529 -6.22 -6.61 -42.58
CA THR A 529 -5.96 -7.78 -41.72
C THR A 529 -6.63 -9.01 -42.29
N GLU A 530 -5.88 -10.10 -42.40
CA GLU A 530 -6.42 -11.45 -42.63
C GLU A 530 -6.17 -12.31 -41.38
N SER A 531 -7.08 -13.25 -41.09
CA SER A 531 -6.95 -14.16 -39.96
C SER A 531 -7.36 -15.58 -40.34
N PHE A 532 -6.59 -16.54 -39.85
CA PHE A 532 -6.71 -17.98 -40.12
C PHE A 532 -6.53 -18.74 -38.81
N GLN A 533 -7.10 -19.93 -38.68
CA GLN A 533 -6.88 -20.80 -37.52
C GLN A 533 -5.93 -21.93 -37.85
N TYR A 534 -5.07 -22.31 -36.91
CA TYR A 534 -4.35 -23.58 -36.99
C TYR A 534 -4.63 -24.42 -35.74
N THR A 535 -4.58 -25.73 -35.92
CA THR A 535 -4.66 -26.70 -34.83
C THR A 535 -3.27 -27.25 -34.55
N LEU A 536 -2.82 -27.10 -33.31
CA LEU A 536 -1.58 -27.63 -32.77
C LEU A 536 -1.85 -29.00 -32.13
N GLY A 537 -0.97 -29.97 -32.37
CA GLY A 537 -1.04 -31.31 -31.75
C GLY A 537 0.29 -31.74 -31.16
N ASP A 538 0.22 -32.52 -30.07
CA ASP A 538 1.35 -33.08 -29.32
C ASP A 538 1.75 -34.51 -29.74
N GLY A 539 1.01 -35.12 -30.67
CA GLY A 539 1.21 -36.51 -31.10
C GLY A 539 0.77 -37.58 -30.09
N GLN A 540 0.28 -37.17 -28.92
CA GLN A 540 -0.14 -38.01 -27.80
C GLN A 540 -1.66 -37.92 -27.54
N GLY A 541 -2.35 -37.07 -28.30
CA GLY A 541 -3.80 -36.97 -28.37
C GLY A 541 -4.35 -35.65 -27.80
N GLY A 542 -3.49 -34.77 -27.28
CA GLY A 542 -3.83 -33.41 -26.94
C GLY A 542 -3.71 -32.48 -28.14
N THR A 543 -4.62 -31.51 -28.21
CA THR A 543 -4.66 -30.51 -29.27
C THR A 543 -5.13 -29.18 -28.72
N ASP A 544 -4.68 -28.10 -29.34
CA ASP A 544 -5.19 -26.75 -29.08
C ASP A 544 -5.35 -25.97 -30.40
N VAL A 545 -6.16 -24.92 -30.39
CA VAL A 545 -6.49 -24.13 -31.59
C VAL A 545 -6.34 -22.66 -31.30
N THR A 546 -5.60 -21.97 -32.14
CA THR A 546 -5.44 -20.51 -32.06
C THR A 546 -5.40 -19.88 -33.45
N ALA A 547 -5.34 -18.55 -33.47
CA ALA A 547 -5.41 -17.75 -34.69
C ALA A 547 -4.04 -17.21 -35.10
N ILE A 548 -3.78 -17.24 -36.40
CA ILE A 548 -2.76 -16.45 -37.09
C ILE A 548 -3.44 -15.17 -37.56
N THR A 549 -2.87 -14.02 -37.24
CA THR A 549 -3.33 -12.70 -37.68
C THR A 549 -2.22 -12.03 -38.47
N ILE A 550 -2.49 -11.73 -39.74
CA ILE A 550 -1.55 -11.06 -40.63
C ILE A 550 -2.07 -9.66 -40.92
N ILE A 551 -1.32 -8.65 -40.50
CA ILE A 551 -1.57 -7.24 -40.80
C ILE A 551 -0.69 -6.85 -41.99
N VAL A 552 -1.32 -6.67 -43.15
CA VAL A 552 -0.64 -6.13 -44.32
C VAL A 552 -0.74 -4.61 -44.31
N THR A 553 0.40 -3.93 -44.33
CA THR A 553 0.48 -2.46 -44.40
C THR A 553 0.95 -2.03 -45.79
N GLY A 554 0.33 -1.03 -46.38
CA GLY A 554 0.79 -0.45 -47.64
C GLY A 554 2.22 0.08 -47.52
N ASP A 555 3.08 -0.33 -48.46
CA ASP A 555 4.48 0.08 -48.52
C ASP A 555 4.61 1.61 -48.63
N PRO A 556 5.25 2.30 -47.66
CA PRO A 556 5.36 3.76 -47.66
C PRO A 556 6.38 4.32 -48.66
N GLY A 557 7.19 3.47 -49.30
CA GLY A 557 8.29 3.93 -50.16
C GLY A 557 9.48 4.50 -49.37
N THR A 558 10.42 5.15 -50.06
CA THR A 558 11.65 5.68 -49.46
C THR A 558 11.49 7.12 -48.97
N ASP A 559 11.92 7.39 -47.73
CA ASP A 559 12.03 8.75 -47.15
C ASP A 559 13.01 9.63 -47.97
N LEU A 560 12.58 10.85 -48.30
CA LEU A 560 13.32 11.80 -49.13
C LEU A 560 14.19 12.77 -48.31
N HIS A 561 13.82 13.05 -47.07
CA HIS A 561 14.55 13.96 -46.20
C HIS A 561 14.90 13.27 -44.88
N GLY A 562 15.35 14.02 -43.89
CA GLY A 562 15.87 13.44 -42.66
C GLY A 562 15.01 13.82 -41.47
N ASN A 563 14.72 12.85 -40.61
CA ASN A 563 13.76 13.02 -39.51
C ASN A 563 14.29 13.71 -38.26
N ARG A 564 15.48 14.29 -38.34
CA ARG A 564 16.17 14.96 -37.23
C ARG A 564 17.07 16.06 -37.75
N ARG A 565 17.36 17.04 -36.90
CA ARG A 565 18.31 18.14 -37.21
C ARG A 565 19.68 17.66 -37.69
N GLN A 566 20.18 16.53 -37.18
CA GLN A 566 21.49 15.99 -37.58
C GLN A 566 21.51 15.41 -39.00
N THR A 567 20.35 15.03 -39.52
CA THR A 567 20.17 14.47 -40.87
C THR A 567 19.43 15.45 -41.79
N ALA A 568 19.32 16.71 -41.38
CA ALA A 568 18.55 17.71 -42.09
C ALA A 568 19.07 17.92 -43.52
N THR A 569 18.15 18.06 -44.46
CA THR A 569 18.50 18.38 -45.84
C THR A 569 18.94 19.84 -45.93
N GLY A 570 20.18 20.08 -46.35
CA GLY A 570 20.70 21.43 -46.51
C GLY A 570 20.00 22.19 -47.65
N ILE A 571 19.43 23.35 -47.34
CA ILE A 571 18.84 24.28 -48.32
C ILE A 571 19.55 25.63 -48.28
N THR A 572 19.53 26.35 -49.40
CA THR A 572 20.14 27.68 -49.51
C THR A 572 19.07 28.72 -49.78
N LEU A 573 18.96 29.73 -48.93
CA LEU A 573 18.02 30.83 -49.09
C LEU A 573 18.68 32.01 -49.80
N THR A 574 17.99 32.57 -50.78
CA THR A 574 18.37 33.81 -51.47
C THR A 574 17.16 34.73 -51.58
N SER A 575 17.32 35.93 -52.15
CA SER A 575 16.20 36.82 -52.43
C SER A 575 15.22 36.28 -53.48
N ALA A 576 15.61 35.25 -54.24
CA ALA A 576 14.72 34.44 -55.06
C ALA A 576 14.31 33.16 -54.31
N ALA A 577 13.04 32.78 -54.39
CA ALA A 577 12.54 31.55 -53.80
C ALA A 577 13.18 30.31 -54.45
N SER A 578 13.73 29.45 -53.61
CA SER A 578 14.16 28.09 -53.95
C SER A 578 13.02 27.10 -53.75
N THR A 579 13.00 25.99 -54.50
CA THR A 579 11.98 24.94 -54.39
C THR A 579 12.61 23.58 -54.10
N THR A 580 12.10 22.85 -53.11
CA THR A 580 12.55 21.49 -52.77
C THR A 580 11.33 20.57 -52.62
N PRO A 581 11.22 19.48 -53.40
CA PRO A 581 10.14 18.50 -53.25
C PRO A 581 10.38 17.64 -52.02
N GLY A 582 9.31 17.28 -51.29
CA GLY A 582 9.34 16.36 -50.15
C GLY A 582 8.07 15.49 -50.11
N THR A 583 8.08 14.44 -49.29
CA THR A 583 6.97 13.51 -49.13
C THR A 583 6.88 13.10 -47.67
N ILE A 584 5.76 13.40 -47.02
CA ILE A 584 5.42 12.84 -45.70
C ILE A 584 5.01 11.38 -45.94
N ASN A 585 5.98 10.46 -45.89
CA ASN A 585 5.84 9.11 -46.43
C ASN A 585 5.12 8.15 -45.47
N THR A 586 5.15 8.46 -44.19
CA THR A 586 4.53 7.70 -43.10
C THR A 586 3.86 8.64 -42.12
N SER A 587 2.91 8.11 -41.34
CA SER A 587 2.28 8.84 -40.24
C SER A 587 3.34 9.33 -39.24
N GLY A 588 3.35 10.63 -38.95
CA GLY A 588 4.31 11.24 -38.02
C GLY A 588 5.72 11.49 -38.59
N ASP A 589 5.89 11.34 -39.89
CA ASP A 589 7.13 11.67 -40.61
C ASP A 589 7.47 13.17 -40.48
N LEU A 590 8.77 13.48 -40.36
CA LEU A 590 9.27 14.82 -40.02
C LEU A 590 10.40 15.24 -40.96
N ASP A 591 10.13 16.05 -41.96
CA ASP A 591 11.20 16.49 -42.86
C ASP A 591 11.96 17.69 -42.27
N TYR A 592 13.23 17.47 -41.85
CA TYR A 592 14.11 18.55 -41.42
C TYR A 592 14.95 19.14 -42.56
N PHE A 593 15.03 20.47 -42.57
CA PHE A 593 15.90 21.25 -43.45
C PHE A 593 16.82 22.16 -42.63
N GLU A 594 18.07 22.29 -43.06
CA GLU A 594 19.06 23.20 -42.45
C GLU A 594 19.40 24.33 -43.41
N PHE A 595 19.48 25.57 -42.91
CA PHE A 595 20.02 26.69 -43.68
C PHE A 595 20.83 27.66 -42.82
N PHE A 596 21.74 28.38 -43.48
CA PHE A 596 22.59 29.40 -42.85
C PHE A 596 22.32 30.78 -43.44
N LEU A 597 22.10 31.77 -42.58
CA LEU A 597 22.01 33.18 -42.94
C LEU A 597 23.34 33.89 -42.65
N SER A 598 23.93 34.52 -43.66
CA SER A 598 25.20 35.27 -43.51
C SER A 598 25.04 36.63 -42.85
N GLU A 599 23.82 37.17 -42.84
CA GLU A 599 23.46 38.47 -42.27
C GLU A 599 21.99 38.45 -41.79
N ARG A 600 21.60 39.44 -40.99
CA ARG A 600 20.22 39.57 -40.52
C ARG A 600 19.29 39.75 -41.72
N SER A 601 18.25 38.93 -41.83
CA SER A 601 17.39 38.84 -43.02
C SER A 601 15.93 38.58 -42.66
N ASP A 602 15.02 39.13 -43.44
CA ASP A 602 13.61 38.76 -43.51
C ASP A 602 13.47 37.48 -44.34
N ILE A 603 12.95 36.42 -43.75
CA ILE A 603 12.76 35.13 -44.39
C ILE A 603 11.30 34.87 -44.71
N ARG A 604 11.05 34.06 -45.74
CA ARG A 604 9.75 33.44 -46.02
C ARG A 604 9.95 31.97 -46.37
N LEU A 605 9.26 31.11 -45.63
CA LEU A 605 9.24 29.66 -45.78
C LEU A 605 7.77 29.23 -45.94
N GLU A 606 7.44 28.49 -46.99
CA GLU A 606 6.07 27.99 -47.20
C GLU A 606 6.09 26.67 -47.99
N THR A 607 5.06 25.85 -47.85
CA THR A 607 4.88 24.70 -48.75
C THR A 607 3.73 24.92 -49.74
N THR A 608 3.76 24.14 -50.82
CA THR A 608 2.70 24.07 -51.83
C THR A 608 2.38 22.62 -52.13
N GLY A 609 1.13 22.34 -52.50
CA GLY A 609 0.62 20.98 -52.76
C GLY A 609 -0.78 20.79 -52.17
N ASP A 610 -1.32 19.58 -52.33
CA ASP A 610 -2.62 19.19 -51.76
C ASP A 610 -2.51 18.69 -50.31
N THR A 611 -1.30 18.33 -49.88
CA THR A 611 -0.97 17.85 -48.53
C THR A 611 -1.04 18.99 -47.52
N ASP A 612 -1.65 18.73 -46.38
CA ASP A 612 -1.85 19.66 -45.27
C ASP A 612 -0.62 19.65 -44.35
N THR A 613 0.12 20.75 -44.28
CA THR A 613 1.47 20.77 -43.68
C THR A 613 1.59 21.76 -42.54
N TYR A 614 2.43 21.41 -41.57
CA TYR A 614 2.77 22.22 -40.41
C TYR A 614 4.28 22.51 -40.42
N GLY A 615 4.66 23.78 -40.29
CA GLY A 615 6.05 24.22 -40.28
C GLY A 615 6.48 24.73 -38.91
N THR A 616 7.62 24.25 -38.43
CA THR A 616 8.25 24.66 -37.17
C THR A 616 9.65 25.19 -37.43
N LEU A 617 9.90 26.45 -37.11
CA LEU A 617 11.21 27.10 -37.27
C LEU A 617 11.97 27.10 -35.93
N LEU A 618 13.20 26.58 -35.96
CA LEU A 618 14.06 26.39 -34.80
C LEU A 618 15.40 27.12 -34.95
N ASP A 619 15.99 27.52 -33.83
CA ASP A 619 17.37 28.02 -33.79
C ASP A 619 18.41 26.88 -33.86
N SER A 620 19.70 27.25 -33.90
CA SER A 620 20.80 26.28 -33.94
C SER A 620 20.85 25.28 -32.77
N SER A 621 20.32 25.67 -31.59
CA SER A 621 20.25 24.82 -30.40
C SER A 621 19.00 23.91 -30.40
N GLY A 622 18.03 24.22 -31.26
CA GLY A 622 16.77 23.48 -31.42
C GLY A 622 15.62 24.09 -30.66
N VAL A 623 15.78 25.32 -30.17
CA VAL A 623 14.73 26.06 -29.49
C VAL A 623 13.78 26.65 -30.53
N LEU A 624 12.48 26.53 -30.26
CA LEU A 624 11.42 27.08 -31.09
C LEU A 624 11.54 28.60 -31.24
N ILE A 625 11.50 29.07 -32.49
CA ILE A 625 11.39 30.48 -32.82
C ILE A 625 9.94 30.85 -33.12
N THR A 626 9.32 30.12 -34.06
CA THR A 626 7.91 30.30 -34.46
C THR A 626 7.45 29.09 -35.26
N GLU A 627 6.14 28.95 -35.38
CA GLU A 627 5.48 27.88 -36.12
C GLU A 627 4.22 28.41 -36.83
N ASN A 628 3.75 27.68 -37.84
CA ASN A 628 2.53 27.98 -38.57
C ASN A 628 1.99 26.68 -39.22
N ASP A 629 0.67 26.57 -39.32
CA ASP A 629 -0.06 25.47 -39.98
C ASP A 629 -0.80 25.92 -41.24
N ASP A 630 -1.46 27.07 -41.22
CA ASP A 630 -2.23 27.58 -42.35
C ASP A 630 -1.73 28.95 -42.85
N ILE A 631 -1.51 29.09 -44.17
CA ILE A 631 -1.35 30.40 -44.83
C ILE A 631 -2.62 31.22 -44.65
N GLN A 632 -3.78 30.58 -44.79
CA GLN A 632 -5.09 31.18 -44.55
C GLN A 632 -6.04 30.13 -43.98
N LEU A 633 -6.43 30.34 -42.72
CA LEU A 633 -7.27 29.42 -41.95
C LEU A 633 -8.50 28.95 -42.74
N GLY A 634 -8.58 27.63 -42.97
CA GLY A 634 -9.70 26.98 -43.67
C GLY A 634 -9.78 27.19 -45.19
N VAL A 635 -8.75 27.79 -45.82
CA VAL A 635 -8.72 28.05 -47.27
C VAL A 635 -7.42 27.55 -47.90
N GLN A 636 -6.27 27.78 -47.27
CA GLN A 636 -4.97 27.39 -47.78
C GLN A 636 -4.16 26.68 -46.70
N ARG A 637 -4.24 25.35 -46.74
CA ARG A 637 -3.81 24.37 -45.72
C ARG A 637 -2.32 24.04 -45.69
N ASN A 638 -1.49 24.93 -46.21
CA ASN A 638 -0.04 24.75 -46.14
C ASN A 638 0.47 25.79 -45.14
N PHE A 639 1.60 25.55 -44.49
CA PHE A 639 2.16 26.59 -43.63
C PHE A 639 2.78 27.75 -44.44
N ARG A 640 2.83 28.93 -43.81
CA ARG A 640 3.73 30.04 -44.19
C ARG A 640 4.31 30.71 -42.95
N ILE A 641 5.65 30.77 -42.89
CA ILE A 641 6.40 31.50 -41.87
C ILE A 641 7.10 32.70 -42.50
N GLU A 642 6.82 33.90 -41.98
CA GLU A 642 7.52 35.15 -42.33
C GLU A 642 8.06 35.81 -41.06
N THR A 643 9.38 35.91 -40.92
CA THR A 643 10.03 36.49 -39.73
C THR A 643 11.41 37.07 -40.05
N THR A 644 11.93 37.93 -39.16
CA THR A 644 13.29 38.48 -39.27
C THR A 644 14.24 37.71 -38.37
N LEU A 645 15.27 37.12 -38.96
CA LEU A 645 16.30 36.34 -38.25
C LEU A 645 17.65 37.04 -38.30
N ASN A 646 18.45 36.88 -37.25
CA ASN A 646 19.84 37.33 -37.25
C ASN A 646 20.73 36.35 -38.03
N ARG A 647 21.98 36.73 -38.30
CA ARG A 647 23.00 35.82 -38.83
C ARG A 647 23.09 34.56 -37.94
N GLY A 648 23.03 33.38 -38.54
CA GLY A 648 23.09 32.11 -37.81
C GLY A 648 22.63 30.92 -38.64
N THR A 649 22.76 29.73 -38.07
CA THR A 649 22.19 28.48 -38.60
C THR A 649 20.81 28.26 -37.99
N TYR A 650 19.87 27.83 -38.82
CA TYR A 650 18.48 27.55 -38.44
C TYR A 650 18.03 26.23 -39.03
N PHE A 651 17.00 25.65 -38.40
CA PHE A 651 16.36 24.42 -38.86
C PHE A 651 14.88 24.67 -39.09
N LEU A 652 14.34 24.11 -40.17
CA LEU A 652 12.91 24.04 -40.45
C LEU A 652 12.50 22.57 -40.36
N GLU A 653 11.56 22.26 -39.48
CA GLU A 653 10.84 20.98 -39.47
C GLU A 653 9.53 21.17 -40.24
N ILE A 654 9.22 20.22 -41.12
CA ILE A 654 7.95 20.11 -41.84
C ILE A 654 7.31 18.79 -41.48
N ARG A 655 6.03 18.81 -41.14
CA ARG A 655 5.25 17.59 -40.86
C ARG A 655 3.84 17.71 -41.40
N GLY A 656 3.10 16.61 -41.41
CA GLY A 656 1.65 16.66 -41.59
C GLY A 656 0.97 17.48 -40.48
N PHE A 657 -0.11 18.19 -40.81
CA PHE A 657 -0.90 18.98 -39.84
C PHE A 657 -1.24 18.17 -38.59
N ASP A 658 -1.81 16.99 -38.81
CA ASP A 658 -1.94 15.95 -37.80
C ASP A 658 -1.11 14.72 -38.17
N GLN A 659 -0.97 13.81 -37.21
CA GLN A 659 -0.12 12.64 -37.34
C GLN A 659 -0.58 11.69 -38.45
N SER A 660 -1.84 11.74 -38.91
CA SER A 660 -2.38 10.86 -39.94
C SER A 660 -2.13 11.32 -41.36
N VAL A 661 -1.72 12.57 -41.56
CA VAL A 661 -1.50 13.13 -42.90
C VAL A 661 -0.23 12.55 -43.52
N THR A 662 -0.37 11.98 -44.72
CA THR A 662 0.72 11.56 -45.60
C THR A 662 0.51 12.13 -46.99
N GLY A 663 1.59 12.44 -47.71
CA GLY A 663 1.51 12.91 -49.08
C GLY A 663 2.67 13.80 -49.51
N ASP A 664 2.69 14.13 -50.80
CA ASP A 664 3.73 14.96 -51.41
C ASP A 664 3.53 16.45 -51.13
N TYR A 665 4.62 17.19 -50.98
CA TYR A 665 4.63 18.65 -50.90
C TYR A 665 5.85 19.23 -51.60
N VAL A 666 5.84 20.55 -51.83
CA VAL A 666 7.02 21.30 -52.31
C VAL A 666 7.28 22.48 -51.39
N LEU A 667 8.45 22.50 -50.73
CA LEU A 667 8.93 23.62 -49.93
C LEU A 667 9.42 24.76 -50.84
N GLN A 668 8.97 25.97 -50.58
CA GLN A 668 9.48 27.22 -51.15
C GLN A 668 10.16 28.08 -50.06
N ALA A 669 11.42 28.46 -50.27
CA ALA A 669 12.23 29.16 -49.26
C ALA A 669 13.01 30.36 -49.82
N GLN A 670 12.92 31.53 -49.17
CA GLN A 670 13.60 32.79 -49.55
C GLN A 670 14.07 33.62 -48.34
N ALA A 671 15.09 34.47 -48.52
CA ALA A 671 15.62 35.41 -47.53
C ALA A 671 16.07 36.75 -48.15
N THR A 672 15.77 37.87 -47.47
CA THR A 672 16.12 39.24 -47.89
C THR A 672 16.77 40.02 -46.73
N PRO A 673 18.01 40.56 -46.84
CA PRO A 673 18.70 41.26 -45.73
C PRO A 673 17.98 42.47 -45.08
N ASN A 674 18.07 42.65 -43.74
CA ASN A 674 17.38 43.68 -42.91
C ASN A 674 18.21 44.17 -41.68
N ALA A 675 18.35 45.48 -41.38
CA ALA A 675 19.45 46.06 -40.55
C ALA A 675 19.16 46.89 -39.24
N THR A 676 18.29 46.51 -38.26
CA THR A 676 18.00 47.31 -37.00
C THR A 676 17.75 46.44 -35.69
N GLY A 677 18.25 46.75 -34.43
CA GLY A 677 18.28 45.79 -33.23
C GLY A 677 18.10 46.26 -31.71
N GLY A 678 18.45 45.45 -30.65
CA GLY A 678 18.64 45.78 -29.16
C GLY A 678 17.81 45.02 -28.02
N GLY A 679 18.30 44.71 -26.78
CA GLY A 679 17.71 43.76 -25.74
C GLY A 679 17.69 44.09 -24.19
N GLY A 680 17.37 43.12 -23.27
CA GLY A 680 17.51 43.12 -21.75
C GLY A 680 16.44 42.38 -20.86
N GLY A 681 16.78 41.77 -19.67
CA GLY A 681 15.85 41.09 -18.69
C GLY A 681 16.43 40.90 -17.25
N ASP A 682 15.63 40.51 -16.21
CA ASP A 682 16.04 39.94 -14.86
C ASP A 682 14.89 39.52 -13.87
N ASP A 683 15.24 38.63 -12.89
CA ASP A 683 14.83 38.45 -11.45
C ASP A 683 14.10 37.18 -10.88
N SER A 684 14.59 36.69 -9.71
CA SER A 684 14.04 35.62 -8.83
C SER A 684 14.46 35.76 -7.35
N GLY A 685 13.67 35.29 -6.36
CA GLY A 685 14.09 35.10 -4.95
C GLY A 685 13.01 34.52 -3.98
N GLY A 686 13.43 33.77 -2.94
CA GLY A 686 12.57 33.21 -1.86
C GLY A 686 13.33 32.65 -0.62
N GLY A 687 12.59 32.30 0.47
CA GLY A 687 12.98 31.59 1.72
C GLY A 687 12.59 32.31 3.03
N GLY A 688 12.19 31.75 4.20
CA GLY A 688 11.99 30.39 4.78
C GLY A 688 12.18 30.41 6.34
N GLY A 689 11.48 29.59 7.15
CA GLY A 689 11.61 29.47 8.64
C GLY A 689 10.93 28.22 9.28
N SER A 690 11.44 27.73 10.43
CA SER A 690 11.36 26.36 11.04
C SER A 690 10.37 26.12 12.23
N GLY A 691 9.91 24.86 12.51
CA GLY A 691 8.93 24.45 13.56
C GLY A 691 9.29 23.24 14.49
N ALA A 692 8.45 22.98 15.50
CA ALA A 692 8.48 21.88 16.51
C ALA A 692 7.04 21.36 16.82
N TRP A 693 6.87 20.05 17.09
CA TRP A 693 5.65 19.24 16.90
C TRP A 693 4.72 19.03 18.12
N THR A 694 3.41 19.26 17.97
CA THR A 694 2.33 18.93 18.95
C THR A 694 1.51 17.69 18.52
N LEU A 695 1.02 16.86 19.44
CA LEU A 695 -0.08 15.89 19.23
C LEU A 695 -1.39 16.55 19.70
N ALA A 696 -2.48 16.39 18.95
CA ALA A 696 -3.83 16.72 19.41
C ALA A 696 -4.74 15.51 19.15
N LEU A 697 -5.40 14.97 20.16
CA LEU A 697 -6.44 13.93 19.96
C LEU A 697 -7.79 14.62 19.73
N LEU A 698 -8.49 14.27 18.66
CA LEU A 698 -9.92 14.56 18.53
C LEU A 698 -10.70 13.51 19.31
N PRO A 699 -11.67 13.88 20.16
CA PRO A 699 -12.63 12.92 20.65
C PRO A 699 -13.43 12.39 19.46
N LEU A 700 -13.49 11.07 19.29
CA LEU A 700 -14.58 10.41 18.57
C LEU A 700 -15.88 10.70 19.32
N ILE A 701 -16.44 11.91 19.12
CA ILE A 701 -17.76 12.27 19.62
C ILE A 701 -18.76 11.43 18.85
N PHE A 702 -19.28 10.41 19.50
CA PHE A 702 -20.37 9.58 19.00
C PHE A 702 -21.54 10.43 18.52
N GLY A 703 -21.84 10.30 17.23
CA GLY A 703 -23.11 10.67 16.65
C GLY A 703 -24.24 9.83 17.25
N VAL A 704 -24.83 10.32 18.35
CA VAL A 704 -26.17 9.92 18.77
C VAL A 704 -27.12 10.27 17.63
N ARG A 705 -27.45 9.29 16.77
CA ARG A 705 -28.54 9.39 15.79
C ARG A 705 -29.85 9.69 16.52
N ARG A 706 -30.19 10.97 16.67
CA ARG A 706 -31.54 11.42 16.99
C ARG A 706 -32.47 11.07 15.84
N ARG A 707 -33.12 9.90 15.90
CA ARG A 707 -34.42 9.72 15.23
C ARG A 707 -35.43 10.62 15.95
N ARG A 708 -35.65 11.83 15.44
CA ARG A 708 -36.89 12.57 15.71
C ARG A 708 -37.98 12.04 14.78
N ARG A 709 -39.11 11.64 15.37
CA ARG A 709 -40.41 11.70 14.68
C ARG A 709 -40.80 13.14 14.44
#